data_AF-A0A8B9MS34-F1
#
_entry.id   AF-A0A8B9MS34-F1
#
_cell.length_a   1.000
_cell.length_b   1.000
_cell.length_c   1.000
_cell.angle_alpha   90.00
_cell.angle_beta   90.00
_cell.angle_gamma   90.00
#
_symmetry.space_group_name_H-M   'P 1'
#
loop_
_entity.id
_entity.type
_entity.pdbx_description
1 polymer ?
#
loop_
_entity_poly.entity_id
_entity_poly.type
_entity_poly.pdbx_seq_one_letter_code
_entity_poly.pdbx_strand_id
1 'polypeptide(L)'
;MLCSSLASPGWDQPPPPLPCPPFHLTVVLFVCLFVCLFVFLNKSPRADPGASWSLSCTTARWAGSLGCWGGGQDQLRVRRMQRAPGLNWGAGCCPGGPGLGGAAPGRRRRLRPVSVSVRDRGSRGGLSGRCGPAGRRGRAGSGGAAGSAARPGSAPLGSPRPGSARSRHPPGPGSAAGGAPPRWGSGRTRRPEFRFPAGTGPGPGPGMELRGYQREAVAPALRGRNSIIWLPTGAGKTRAAVHVCRRHLESRRGGRVAVLVNKVHLVDQHAKKEFHVLQDAFKVTAISGDSHHKSFFACVAKQSDVVICTAQILQNALVSGEEDVHVELTDFSLLVIDECHHTHKEGVYNKIMLNYLQRKLSGQQGLPQVLGLTASPGTGGATSFEGAVEHILQICANLDIEKIMSAQEEVQHLQSHVPQPRKQYDLCQERAQDPFGEQLKKMMEQIQQYMEMPGLPQDFGTQIYEQRIMELEKRENRMSLQALARDRRYENPRLGKLEEILQEHFQPPGTARGIVFTKTRQSAHSLLSWLQDTATLCGQHIRAAVLTGAGYSNQTKHMTQNEQQDVIKLFREGALNLLFSTSVAEEGLDIPECNIVVRYGLMTNEIAMVQARGRARAENSVYSVLAKANSREVSRELLNENLVELMERAIRAVQAMPEQDYSLKIRDLQEAAVASWLMKEARISERRQLHDPDDVYFYCVNCNVAVCRGSDIRTVEGMHHVNINPNFRVYYRVSGKIQFQRTFKDWEPGCRIMCSECSQDWGMEMIYRQVKLPILCIKNFVVETPAEKRRYKKWSAVTFPVKEFDYLEYCSSTHGQSF
;
A
#
# COMPACT_ATOMS: atom_id res chain seq x y z
N MET A 1 -71.41 6.44 -28.68
CA MET A 1 -72.72 5.75 -28.71
C MET A 1 -72.73 4.75 -27.57
N LEU A 2 -73.79 4.73 -26.74
CA LEU A 2 -74.23 3.64 -25.84
C LEU A 2 -73.20 3.11 -24.79
N CYS A 3 -73.47 2.91 -23.50
CA CYS A 3 -74.61 3.15 -22.59
C CYS A 3 -73.99 3.39 -21.19
N SER A 4 -74.37 4.40 -20.39
CA SER A 4 -75.61 4.55 -19.61
C SER A 4 -75.64 3.77 -18.28
N SER A 5 -75.78 4.53 -17.17
CA SER A 5 -76.47 4.17 -15.90
C SER A 5 -75.71 3.26 -14.89
N LEU A 6 -75.86 3.38 -13.55
CA LEU A 6 -76.81 4.16 -12.72
C LEU A 6 -76.26 4.41 -11.27
N ALA A 7 -76.82 5.42 -10.59
CA ALA A 7 -76.99 5.56 -9.11
C ALA A 7 -75.77 5.77 -8.16
N SER A 8 -75.66 7.01 -7.65
CA SER A 8 -75.39 7.33 -6.22
C SER A 8 -76.71 7.16 -5.40
N PRO A 9 -76.80 7.19 -4.03
CA PRO A 9 -75.93 7.93 -3.09
C PRO A 9 -75.67 7.34 -1.67
N GLY A 10 -74.77 7.99 -0.89
CA GLY A 10 -75.10 8.32 0.52
C GLY A 10 -74.24 7.78 1.69
N TRP A 11 -73.64 8.74 2.42
CA TRP A 11 -73.41 8.79 3.88
C TRP A 11 -72.36 7.89 4.61
N ASP A 12 -71.38 8.61 5.19
CA ASP A 12 -70.79 8.53 6.54
C ASP A 12 -69.88 7.40 7.09
N GLN A 13 -68.78 7.90 7.70
CA GLN A 13 -67.86 7.37 8.74
C GLN A 13 -66.65 6.49 8.33
N PRO A 14 -65.43 6.79 8.86
CA PRO A 14 -64.24 5.94 8.73
C PRO A 14 -64.14 4.89 9.86
N PRO A 15 -63.47 3.73 9.62
CA PRO A 15 -63.32 2.66 10.61
C PRO A 15 -62.22 2.94 11.66
N PRO A 16 -62.26 2.27 12.83
CA PRO A 16 -61.30 2.43 13.93
C PRO A 16 -59.96 1.70 13.69
N PRO A 17 -58.88 2.09 14.40
CA PRO A 17 -57.57 1.45 14.28
C PRO A 17 -57.49 0.07 14.97
N LEU A 18 -56.76 -0.86 14.35
CA LEU A 18 -56.48 -2.21 14.87
C LEU A 18 -55.32 -2.21 15.91
N PRO A 19 -55.29 -3.17 16.85
CA PRO A 19 -54.25 -3.24 17.88
C PRO A 19 -52.97 -3.97 17.41
N CYS A 20 -51.80 -3.49 17.87
CA CYS A 20 -50.51 -4.17 17.66
C CYS A 20 -50.20 -5.19 18.77
N PRO A 21 -49.67 -6.39 18.46
CA PRO A 21 -49.25 -7.36 19.47
C PRO A 21 -47.80 -7.12 19.97
N PRO A 22 -47.44 -7.54 21.20
CA PRO A 22 -46.11 -7.32 21.77
C PRO A 22 -45.12 -8.45 21.42
N PHE A 23 -44.10 -8.17 20.60
CA PHE A 23 -43.12 -9.18 20.17
C PHE A 23 -41.64 -8.93 20.55
N HIS A 24 -41.33 -7.84 21.26
CA HIS A 24 -39.93 -7.42 21.45
C HIS A 24 -39.19 -7.96 22.69
N LEU A 25 -39.87 -8.44 23.74
CA LEU A 25 -39.20 -8.82 24.99
C LEU A 25 -38.55 -10.22 24.95
N THR A 26 -39.15 -11.18 24.26
CA THR A 26 -38.71 -12.59 24.28
C THR A 26 -37.38 -12.82 23.56
N VAL A 27 -37.08 -12.01 22.55
CA VAL A 27 -35.83 -12.10 21.76
C VAL A 27 -34.63 -11.63 22.59
N VAL A 28 -34.77 -10.57 23.39
CA VAL A 28 -33.66 -9.96 24.14
C VAL A 28 -33.17 -10.85 25.28
N LEU A 29 -34.09 -11.53 25.97
CA LEU A 29 -33.75 -12.47 27.05
C LEU A 29 -33.02 -13.74 26.53
N PHE A 30 -33.36 -14.20 25.32
CA PHE A 30 -32.71 -15.37 24.72
C PHE A 30 -31.26 -15.10 24.29
N VAL A 31 -30.97 -13.87 23.84
CA VAL A 31 -29.62 -13.43 23.44
C VAL A 31 -28.64 -13.42 24.63
N CYS A 32 -29.10 -13.02 25.83
CA CYS A 32 -28.24 -12.91 27.01
C CYS A 32 -27.73 -14.27 27.53
N LEU A 33 -28.57 -15.32 27.49
CA LEU A 33 -28.19 -16.69 27.85
C LEU A 33 -27.20 -17.31 26.84
N PHE A 34 -27.25 -16.87 25.58
CA PHE A 34 -26.44 -17.41 24.48
C PHE A 34 -24.95 -17.04 24.57
N VAL A 35 -24.65 -15.82 25.04
CA VAL A 35 -23.26 -15.33 25.16
C VAL A 35 -22.51 -16.03 26.29
N CYS A 36 -23.17 -16.33 27.41
CA CYS A 36 -22.55 -17.00 28.56
C CYS A 36 -22.09 -18.43 28.24
N LEU A 37 -22.83 -19.16 27.40
CA LEU A 37 -22.46 -20.54 27.02
C LEU A 37 -21.27 -20.60 26.04
N PHE A 38 -21.05 -19.55 25.24
CA PHE A 38 -19.98 -19.47 24.25
C PHE A 38 -18.58 -19.29 24.88
N VAL A 39 -18.52 -18.67 26.06
CA VAL A 39 -17.27 -18.50 26.83
C VAL A 39 -16.86 -19.80 27.53
N PHE A 40 -17.84 -20.61 27.99
CA PHE A 40 -17.56 -21.82 28.77
C PHE A 40 -17.06 -23.00 27.90
N LEU A 41 -17.44 -23.06 26.62
CA LEU A 41 -17.14 -24.18 25.72
C LEU A 41 -15.83 -24.02 24.93
N ASN A 42 -15.07 -22.94 25.12
CA ASN A 42 -13.83 -22.64 24.38
C ASN A 42 -12.53 -22.85 25.18
N LYS A 43 -12.59 -23.58 26.31
CA LYS A 43 -11.40 -24.21 26.91
C LYS A 43 -11.26 -25.63 26.37
N SER A 44 -10.19 -25.89 25.64
CA SER A 44 -9.87 -27.23 25.13
C SER A 44 -9.66 -28.24 26.26
N PRO A 45 -10.25 -29.44 26.21
CA PRO A 45 -9.71 -30.60 26.90
C PRO A 45 -8.52 -31.14 26.09
N ARG A 46 -7.29 -30.86 26.53
CA ARG A 46 -6.20 -31.80 26.26
C ARG A 46 -6.35 -32.94 27.27
N ALA A 47 -6.62 -34.14 26.77
CA ALA A 47 -6.57 -35.34 27.59
C ALA A 47 -5.16 -35.92 27.52
N ASP A 48 -4.38 -35.73 28.59
CA ASP A 48 -3.25 -36.62 28.89
C ASP A 48 -3.78 -37.86 29.61
N PRO A 49 -3.40 -39.09 29.20
CA PRO A 49 -3.85 -40.31 29.85
C PRO A 49 -2.97 -40.61 31.07
N GLY A 50 -3.30 -40.06 32.25
CA GLY A 50 -2.68 -40.52 33.50
C GLY A 50 -2.70 -39.57 34.71
N ALA A 51 -3.85 -39.43 35.37
CA ALA A 51 -3.92 -39.08 36.81
C ALA A 51 -5.33 -39.35 37.38
N SER A 52 -5.41 -40.06 38.50
CA SER A 52 -6.67 -40.47 39.14
C SER A 52 -6.87 -39.75 40.49
N TRP A 53 -7.83 -38.82 40.60
CA TRP A 53 -8.24 -38.26 41.90
C TRP A 53 -9.75 -38.02 41.99
N SER A 54 -10.29 -38.24 43.19
CA SER A 54 -11.71 -38.41 43.53
C SER A 54 -12.50 -37.10 43.69
N LEU A 55 -13.78 -37.11 43.32
CA LEU A 55 -14.75 -36.07 43.73
C LEU A 55 -15.25 -36.30 45.16
N SER A 56 -15.28 -35.24 45.96
CA SER A 56 -16.15 -35.11 47.15
C SER A 56 -17.14 -33.96 46.93
N CYS A 57 -18.42 -34.22 47.13
CA CYS A 57 -19.51 -33.28 46.87
C CYS A 57 -19.95 -32.56 48.16
N THR A 58 -20.26 -31.26 48.09
CA THR A 58 -21.02 -30.57 49.17
C THR A 58 -21.90 -29.45 48.62
N THR A 59 -23.07 -29.30 49.23
CA THR A 59 -24.22 -28.50 48.77
C THR A 59 -24.57 -27.36 49.75
N ALA A 60 -24.96 -26.19 49.23
CA ALA A 60 -25.78 -25.16 49.91
C ALA A 60 -26.26 -24.13 48.86
N ARG A 61 -27.55 -24.05 48.51
CA ARG A 61 -28.70 -23.39 49.19
C ARG A 61 -28.72 -21.85 49.11
N TRP A 62 -29.79 -21.36 48.49
CA TRP A 62 -30.22 -19.96 48.42
C TRP A 62 -31.10 -19.57 49.62
N ALA A 63 -30.91 -18.34 50.10
CA ALA A 63 -31.89 -17.44 50.74
C ALA A 63 -31.30 -16.02 50.60
N GLY A 64 -32.03 -14.92 50.42
CA GLY A 64 -33.47 -14.70 50.43
C GLY A 64 -33.80 -13.48 51.30
N SER A 65 -34.17 -12.34 50.71
CA SER A 65 -34.83 -11.25 51.45
C SER A 65 -35.54 -10.25 50.53
N LEU A 66 -36.75 -9.85 50.94
CA LEU A 66 -37.56 -8.77 50.39
C LEU A 66 -37.57 -7.62 51.40
N GLY A 67 -37.54 -6.37 50.94
CA GLY A 67 -37.64 -5.17 51.78
C GLY A 67 -38.46 -4.08 51.08
N CYS A 68 -39.29 -3.37 51.84
CA CYS A 68 -40.40 -2.57 51.33
C CYS A 68 -40.31 -1.06 51.61
N TRP A 69 -40.98 -0.29 50.74
CA TRP A 69 -41.75 0.94 51.01
C TRP A 69 -41.08 2.33 51.13
N GLY A 70 -41.90 3.34 50.75
CA GLY A 70 -41.63 4.79 50.80
C GLY A 70 -41.32 5.39 49.41
N GLY A 71 -42.07 6.32 48.80
CA GLY A 71 -43.28 7.04 49.24
C GLY A 71 -43.11 8.56 49.09
N GLY A 72 -43.68 9.17 48.05
CA GLY A 72 -43.60 10.62 47.83
C GLY A 72 -44.15 11.07 46.47
N GLN A 73 -45.34 11.68 46.47
CA GLN A 73 -45.87 12.48 45.35
C GLN A 73 -45.58 13.95 45.62
N ASP A 74 -45.41 14.77 44.58
CA ASP A 74 -45.90 16.15 44.64
C ASP A 74 -46.26 16.72 43.26
N GLN A 75 -47.11 17.76 43.23
CA GLN A 75 -47.92 18.11 42.06
C GLN A 75 -47.50 19.37 41.25
N LEU A 76 -47.86 19.33 39.95
CA LEU A 76 -48.40 20.42 39.12
C LEU A 76 -47.73 21.82 39.10
N ARG A 77 -47.43 22.28 37.88
CA ARG A 77 -47.98 23.56 37.38
C ARG A 77 -48.17 23.61 35.86
N VAL A 78 -49.35 24.07 35.44
CA VAL A 78 -49.75 24.30 34.04
C VAL A 78 -50.14 25.76 33.85
N ARG A 79 -49.62 26.44 32.81
CA ARG A 79 -50.22 27.62 32.13
C ARG A 79 -49.67 27.64 30.67
N ARG A 80 -50.47 27.31 29.66
CA ARG A 80 -51.46 28.11 28.89
C ARG A 80 -50.87 29.02 27.78
N MET A 81 -50.96 28.53 26.54
CA MET A 81 -51.32 29.19 25.27
C MET A 81 -51.26 30.73 25.11
N GLN A 82 -50.70 31.17 23.97
CA GLN A 82 -51.37 31.94 22.90
C GLN A 82 -50.47 31.95 21.63
N ARG A 83 -50.91 31.37 20.50
CA ARG A 83 -51.64 31.95 19.33
C ARG A 83 -50.72 32.42 18.18
N ALA A 84 -50.91 31.82 16.99
CA ALA A 84 -50.49 32.33 15.69
C ALA A 84 -51.44 33.46 15.20
N PRO A 85 -51.13 34.21 14.11
CA PRO A 85 -51.17 33.69 12.72
C PRO A 85 -49.94 34.14 11.88
N GLY A 86 -49.70 33.67 10.65
CA GLY A 86 -50.36 32.67 9.81
C GLY A 86 -50.10 32.94 8.31
N LEU A 87 -50.48 31.99 7.43
CA LEU A 87 -50.73 32.16 5.98
C LEU A 87 -49.52 32.44 5.04
N ASN A 88 -49.42 31.90 3.81
CA ASN A 88 -50.11 30.78 3.15
C ASN A 88 -49.42 30.39 1.81
N TRP A 89 -49.75 29.21 1.25
CA TRP A 89 -49.43 28.68 -0.10
C TRP A 89 -47.94 28.42 -0.46
N GLY A 90 -47.58 27.39 -1.25
CA GLY A 90 -48.39 26.28 -1.77
C GLY A 90 -47.91 25.75 -3.13
N ALA A 91 -47.80 24.41 -3.25
CA ALA A 91 -47.56 23.62 -4.48
C ALA A 91 -46.23 23.87 -5.25
N GLY A 92 -45.70 22.92 -6.03
CA GLY A 92 -46.19 21.57 -6.36
C GLY A 92 -45.09 20.65 -6.94
N CYS A 93 -45.45 19.39 -7.17
CA CYS A 93 -44.52 18.26 -7.40
C CYS A 93 -44.01 18.14 -8.86
N CYS A 94 -42.83 17.52 -9.03
CA CYS A 94 -42.45 16.36 -9.89
C CYS A 94 -43.03 16.17 -11.33
N PRO A 95 -42.54 15.19 -12.15
CA PRO A 95 -41.23 14.51 -12.25
C PRO A 95 -40.70 14.40 -13.72
N GLY A 96 -39.56 13.71 -13.92
CA GLY A 96 -39.34 12.84 -15.10
C GLY A 96 -38.55 13.40 -16.30
N GLY A 97 -37.57 12.60 -16.79
CA GLY A 97 -37.03 12.70 -18.16
C GLY A 97 -37.60 11.56 -19.03
N PRO A 98 -36.87 10.98 -20.01
CA PRO A 98 -35.70 11.47 -20.77
C PRO A 98 -35.98 11.51 -22.30
N GLY A 99 -35.09 12.11 -23.12
CA GLY A 99 -35.31 12.13 -24.59
C GLY A 99 -34.13 12.58 -25.47
N LEU A 100 -33.55 11.60 -26.16
CA LEU A 100 -32.89 11.58 -27.49
C LEU A 100 -32.69 12.88 -28.31
N GLY A 101 -31.57 12.92 -29.07
CA GLY A 101 -31.46 13.67 -30.33
C GLY A 101 -30.21 14.57 -30.42
N GLY A 102 -29.28 14.23 -31.31
CA GLY A 102 -28.05 15.02 -31.53
C GLY A 102 -28.07 15.81 -32.83
N ALA A 103 -27.37 16.95 -32.86
CA ALA A 103 -26.81 17.58 -34.06
C ALA A 103 -25.72 18.61 -33.68
N ALA A 104 -24.61 18.62 -34.41
CA ALA A 104 -23.65 19.73 -34.47
C ALA A 104 -23.91 20.53 -35.78
N PRO A 105 -23.15 21.59 -36.15
CA PRO A 105 -22.09 22.34 -35.44
C PRO A 105 -22.31 23.89 -35.44
N GLY A 106 -21.55 24.66 -34.63
CA GLY A 106 -21.79 26.13 -34.58
C GLY A 106 -20.71 27.03 -33.94
N ARG A 107 -19.67 27.37 -34.72
CA ARG A 107 -18.85 28.62 -34.69
C ARG A 107 -18.31 29.21 -33.36
N ARG A 108 -16.97 29.26 -33.33
CA ARG A 108 -16.08 30.09 -32.48
C ARG A 108 -16.58 31.52 -32.19
N ARG A 109 -16.39 31.99 -30.94
CA ARG A 109 -15.90 33.34 -30.65
C ARG A 109 -14.81 33.29 -29.56
N ARG A 110 -13.71 34.00 -29.79
CA ARG A 110 -12.68 34.28 -28.77
C ARG A 110 -13.14 35.46 -27.92
N LEU A 111 -12.89 35.42 -26.62
CA LEU A 111 -12.87 36.62 -25.77
C LEU A 111 -11.52 36.69 -25.05
N ARG A 112 -10.98 37.90 -24.94
CA ARG A 112 -9.71 38.19 -24.25
C ARG A 112 -9.95 38.30 -22.74
N PRO A 113 -8.99 37.93 -21.88
CA PRO A 113 -9.07 38.22 -20.45
C PRO A 113 -8.92 39.72 -20.18
N VAL A 114 -9.67 40.22 -19.21
CA VAL A 114 -9.59 41.60 -18.69
C VAL A 114 -8.55 41.64 -17.57
N SER A 115 -7.68 42.64 -17.60
CA SER A 115 -6.75 42.95 -16.51
C SER A 115 -7.44 43.75 -15.41
N VAL A 116 -7.21 43.37 -14.15
CA VAL A 116 -7.54 44.20 -12.98
C VAL A 116 -6.27 44.47 -12.20
N SER A 117 -6.01 45.76 -11.97
CA SER A 117 -4.88 46.24 -11.18
C SER A 117 -5.30 46.45 -9.72
N VAL A 118 -4.39 46.18 -8.79
CA VAL A 118 -4.52 46.58 -7.39
C VAL A 118 -3.55 47.74 -7.15
N ARG A 119 -4.04 48.83 -6.56
CA ARG A 119 -3.25 50.04 -6.27
C ARG A 119 -2.69 50.02 -4.86
N ASP A 120 -1.47 50.53 -4.74
CA ASP A 120 -0.86 50.98 -3.48
C ASP A 120 -1.67 52.06 -2.75
N ARG A 121 -1.63 51.98 -1.42
CA ARG A 121 -1.54 53.15 -0.52
C ARG A 121 -0.72 52.76 0.70
N GLY A 122 0.33 53.52 1.00
CA GLY A 122 1.13 53.36 2.21
C GLY A 122 1.09 54.59 3.11
N SER A 123 1.48 54.40 4.37
CA SER A 123 1.84 55.50 5.27
C SER A 123 2.78 55.01 6.39
N ARG A 124 4.05 55.36 6.19
CA ARG A 124 5.06 55.86 7.13
C ARG A 124 4.85 55.68 8.65
N GLY A 125 5.88 55.15 9.28
CA GLY A 125 6.25 55.35 10.68
C GLY A 125 7.58 54.65 10.94
N GLY A 126 8.66 55.39 11.19
CA GLY A 126 9.99 54.82 11.39
C GLY A 126 10.62 55.32 12.67
N LEU A 127 11.54 54.53 13.24
CA LEU A 127 12.55 54.96 14.20
C LEU A 127 13.75 53.99 14.15
N SER A 128 14.87 54.57 13.74
CA SER A 128 16.28 54.30 14.06
C SER A 128 16.62 53.25 15.14
N GLY A 129 17.63 52.42 14.85
CA GLY A 129 18.30 51.58 15.86
C GLY A 129 19.49 50.77 15.34
N ARG A 130 20.58 51.41 14.93
CA ARG A 130 21.87 50.71 14.71
C ARG A 130 22.55 50.46 16.05
N CYS A 131 23.07 49.25 16.26
CA CYS A 131 24.29 49.04 17.04
C CYS A 131 25.10 47.87 16.48
N GLY A 132 26.41 48.08 16.34
CA GLY A 132 27.39 47.08 15.93
C GLY A 132 27.99 46.33 17.13
N PRO A 133 29.04 45.52 16.90
CA PRO A 133 29.47 44.48 17.83
C PRO A 133 30.41 44.99 18.92
N ALA A 134 30.39 44.30 20.07
CA ALA A 134 31.41 44.38 21.09
C ALA A 134 31.77 42.98 21.58
N GLY A 135 33.07 42.67 21.63
CA GLY A 135 33.58 41.51 22.36
C GLY A 135 34.63 41.95 23.37
N ARG A 136 34.88 41.14 24.41
CA ARG A 136 36.19 41.04 25.11
C ARG A 136 36.18 39.98 26.24
N ARG A 137 37.24 39.16 26.25
CA ARG A 137 38.04 38.71 27.42
C ARG A 137 37.30 38.13 28.65
N GLY A 138 37.36 36.81 28.85
CA GLY A 138 38.57 36.09 29.33
C GLY A 138 38.78 35.93 30.85
N ARG A 139 38.90 34.67 31.29
CA ARG A 139 39.73 34.06 32.38
C ARG A 139 39.34 32.57 32.43
N ALA A 140 40.23 31.59 32.32
CA ALA A 140 41.37 31.23 33.17
C ALA A 140 40.93 30.68 34.55
N GLY A 141 41.00 29.36 34.71
CA GLY A 141 40.82 28.60 35.94
C GLY A 141 41.49 27.23 35.78
N SER A 142 42.39 26.87 36.69
CA SER A 142 43.37 25.78 36.55
C SER A 142 43.36 24.82 37.74
N GLY A 143 43.83 23.59 37.49
CA GLY A 143 44.02 22.53 38.50
C GLY A 143 43.31 21.23 38.09
N GLY A 144 43.89 20.04 38.20
CA GLY A 144 45.24 19.69 38.65
C GLY A 144 45.29 18.27 39.25
N ALA A 145 46.24 17.46 38.74
CA ALA A 145 46.76 16.19 39.31
C ALA A 145 45.86 14.94 39.24
N ALA A 146 46.37 13.70 39.27
CA ALA A 146 47.67 13.12 38.85
C ALA A 146 47.51 11.57 38.83
N GLY A 147 48.29 10.85 38.02
CA GLY A 147 48.27 9.37 38.00
C GLY A 147 49.22 8.79 36.94
N SER A 148 50.09 7.86 37.34
CA SER A 148 51.37 7.57 36.67
C SER A 148 51.60 6.10 36.26
N ALA A 149 52.68 5.88 35.49
CA ALA A 149 53.32 4.59 35.16
C ALA A 149 52.63 3.73 34.05
N ALA A 150 53.35 2.99 33.19
CA ALA A 150 54.79 2.90 32.92
C ALA A 150 55.08 2.39 31.47
N ARG A 151 56.33 2.57 31.00
CA ARG A 151 56.94 1.83 29.87
C ARG A 151 58.17 1.05 30.39
N PRO A 152 58.64 0.01 29.68
CA PRO A 152 59.83 0.16 28.83
C PRO A 152 59.69 -0.55 27.45
N GLY A 153 60.26 -0.02 26.36
CA GLY A 153 61.54 -0.51 25.79
C GLY A 153 61.25 -1.38 24.54
N SER A 154 62.04 -1.47 23.47
CA SER A 154 63.37 -0.93 23.11
C SER A 154 63.57 -0.99 21.57
N ALA A 155 64.42 -0.12 21.00
CA ALA A 155 64.98 -0.28 19.65
C ALA A 155 66.42 -0.86 19.74
N PRO A 156 67.05 -1.31 18.63
CA PRO A 156 68.08 -0.45 18.04
C PRO A 156 68.27 -0.54 16.49
N LEU A 157 69.26 0.23 16.02
CA LEU A 157 69.65 0.60 14.64
C LEU A 157 70.31 -0.50 13.78
N GLY A 158 70.39 -0.26 12.45
CA GLY A 158 71.34 -0.91 11.54
C GLY A 158 71.26 -0.44 10.06
N SER A 159 72.40 -0.05 9.47
CA SER A 159 72.66 0.20 8.03
C SER A 159 73.99 -0.51 7.64
N PRO A 160 74.40 -0.78 6.36
CA PRO A 160 74.53 0.16 5.24
C PRO A 160 74.35 -0.43 3.79
N ARG A 161 74.85 0.27 2.74
CA ARG A 161 74.86 -0.10 1.28
C ARG A 161 76.06 -0.99 0.87
N PRO A 162 76.03 -1.67 -0.31
CA PRO A 162 76.69 -1.19 -1.57
C PRO A 162 75.91 -1.54 -2.89
N GLY A 163 76.32 -1.21 -4.14
CA GLY A 163 77.39 -0.29 -4.59
C GLY A 163 77.71 -0.10 -6.11
N SER A 164 77.32 -0.97 -7.07
CA SER A 164 77.84 -0.98 -8.48
C SER A 164 76.73 -0.93 -9.56
N ALA A 165 76.69 -0.12 -10.64
CA ALA A 165 77.65 0.35 -11.67
C ALA A 165 77.41 -0.32 -13.06
N ARG A 166 76.97 0.49 -14.06
CA ARG A 166 77.37 0.63 -15.50
C ARG A 166 77.50 -0.67 -16.39
N SER A 167 77.26 -0.71 -17.72
CA SER A 167 77.39 0.30 -18.80
C SER A 167 76.76 -0.09 -20.19
N ARG A 168 76.30 0.94 -20.94
CA ARG A 168 76.53 1.25 -22.39
C ARG A 168 76.05 0.36 -23.59
N HIS A 169 75.34 1.06 -24.51
CA HIS A 169 75.24 1.04 -26.00
C HIS A 169 76.55 0.70 -26.81
N PRO A 170 76.62 0.64 -28.19
CA PRO A 170 75.73 1.18 -29.29
C PRO A 170 75.55 0.22 -30.55
N PRO A 171 75.56 0.63 -31.87
CA PRO A 171 74.44 1.21 -32.66
C PRO A 171 74.20 0.69 -34.14
N GLY A 172 73.05 1.08 -34.74
CA GLY A 172 72.87 1.48 -36.18
C GLY A 172 72.98 0.43 -37.31
N PRO A 173 72.75 0.77 -38.62
CA PRO A 173 72.25 2.02 -39.27
C PRO A 173 70.85 1.84 -39.97
N GLY A 174 70.11 2.87 -40.45
CA GLY A 174 70.19 3.57 -41.76
C GLY A 174 69.14 3.03 -42.79
N SER A 175 68.45 3.75 -43.68
CA SER A 175 68.48 5.16 -44.15
C SER A 175 67.29 5.53 -45.10
N ALA A 176 66.88 6.82 -45.19
CA ALA A 176 66.25 7.54 -46.35
C ALA A 176 64.91 7.02 -46.95
N ALA A 177 64.04 7.76 -47.68
CA ALA A 177 63.71 9.19 -47.96
C ALA A 177 62.34 9.19 -48.75
N GLY A 178 61.64 10.27 -49.13
CA GLY A 178 61.72 11.73 -48.95
C GLY A 178 60.94 12.50 -50.05
N GLY A 179 60.43 13.72 -49.82
CA GLY A 179 59.91 14.65 -50.87
C GLY A 179 58.42 15.07 -50.83
N ALA A 180 58.15 16.36 -51.05
CA ALA A 180 56.83 17.04 -51.21
C ALA A 180 56.77 17.69 -52.64
N PRO A 181 55.84 18.59 -53.09
CA PRO A 181 54.80 19.38 -52.40
C PRO A 181 53.42 19.46 -53.16
N PRO A 182 52.70 20.60 -53.35
CA PRO A 182 51.41 20.82 -52.67
C PRO A 182 50.19 21.10 -53.59
N ARG A 183 48.97 21.14 -53.02
CA ARG A 183 47.83 21.84 -53.65
C ARG A 183 46.86 22.47 -52.63
N TRP A 184 46.31 23.61 -53.00
CA TRP A 184 45.41 24.46 -52.22
C TRP A 184 43.95 24.01 -52.31
N GLY A 185 43.13 24.35 -51.30
CA GLY A 185 41.70 24.61 -51.57
C GLY A 185 40.67 24.27 -50.48
N SER A 186 39.96 25.31 -50.04
CA SER A 186 38.62 25.30 -49.40
C SER A 186 38.51 24.92 -47.91
N GLY A 187 38.26 25.94 -47.09
CA GLY A 187 37.78 25.76 -45.72
C GLY A 187 36.28 25.46 -45.69
N ARG A 188 35.88 24.46 -44.90
CA ARG A 188 34.54 24.37 -44.31
C ARG A 188 34.68 24.19 -42.80
N THR A 189 34.07 25.09 -42.05
CA THR A 189 34.02 25.08 -40.59
C THR A 189 33.30 23.83 -40.09
N ARG A 190 34.06 22.81 -39.66
CA ARG A 190 33.50 21.71 -38.89
C ARG A 190 33.28 22.15 -37.44
N ARG A 191 32.08 21.86 -36.92
CA ARG A 191 31.79 21.92 -35.48
C ARG A 191 32.73 20.94 -34.75
N PRO A 192 33.18 21.23 -33.51
CA PRO A 192 34.06 20.31 -32.79
C PRO A 192 33.33 19.02 -32.42
N GLU A 193 33.75 17.91 -33.01
CA GLU A 193 33.44 16.57 -32.50
C GLU A 193 34.15 16.39 -31.15
N PHE A 194 33.39 16.37 -30.06
CA PHE A 194 33.92 16.02 -28.74
C PHE A 194 34.29 14.52 -28.73
N ARG A 195 35.55 14.21 -29.07
CA ARG A 195 36.16 12.93 -28.67
C ARG A 195 36.30 12.92 -27.15
N PHE A 196 35.76 11.91 -26.50
CA PHE A 196 36.01 11.64 -25.09
C PHE A 196 37.52 11.44 -24.87
N PRO A 197 38.15 12.16 -23.91
CA PRO A 197 39.48 11.77 -23.46
C PRO A 197 39.38 10.42 -22.74
N ALA A 198 40.26 9.48 -23.10
CA ALA A 198 40.38 8.21 -22.39
C ALA A 198 41.00 8.46 -21.00
N GLY A 199 40.13 8.76 -20.03
CA GLY A 199 40.54 8.98 -18.65
C GLY A 199 40.97 7.68 -17.99
N THR A 200 42.26 7.53 -17.73
CA THR A 200 42.85 6.49 -16.87
C THR A 200 42.54 6.78 -15.40
N GLY A 201 41.25 6.72 -15.04
CA GLY A 201 40.83 6.53 -13.65
C GLY A 201 41.11 5.09 -13.19
N PRO A 202 41.02 4.78 -11.88
CA PRO A 202 41.04 3.41 -11.40
C PRO A 202 39.95 2.62 -12.13
N GLY A 203 40.30 1.48 -12.70
CA GLY A 203 39.31 0.60 -13.34
C GLY A 203 38.25 0.18 -12.32
N PRO A 204 36.99 -0.04 -12.75
CA PRO A 204 35.96 -0.55 -11.83
C PRO A 204 36.46 -1.84 -11.18
N GLY A 205 36.43 -1.89 -9.85
CA GLY A 205 36.87 -3.07 -9.10
C GLY A 205 36.17 -4.35 -9.59
N PRO A 206 36.84 -5.51 -9.53
CA PRO A 206 36.33 -6.76 -10.08
C PRO A 206 35.00 -7.13 -9.39
N GLY A 207 33.88 -7.00 -10.12
CA GLY A 207 32.53 -7.29 -9.59
C GLY A 207 31.38 -6.40 -10.08
N MET A 208 31.64 -5.36 -10.90
CA MET A 208 30.58 -4.47 -11.45
C MET A 208 30.64 -4.30 -12.97
N GLU A 209 30.83 -5.39 -13.71
CA GLU A 209 30.65 -5.36 -15.16
C GLU A 209 29.16 -5.45 -15.54
N LEU A 210 28.69 -4.46 -16.30
CA LEU A 210 27.34 -4.47 -16.89
C LEU A 210 27.34 -5.22 -18.22
N ARG A 211 26.30 -6.01 -18.48
CA ARG A 211 26.03 -6.61 -19.80
C ARG A 211 25.78 -5.51 -20.85
N GLY A 212 25.96 -5.81 -22.14
CA GLY A 212 25.79 -4.81 -23.21
C GLY A 212 24.43 -4.11 -23.19
N TYR A 213 23.32 -4.86 -23.16
CA TYR A 213 21.97 -4.28 -23.01
C TYR A 213 21.76 -3.46 -21.72
N GLN A 214 22.51 -3.73 -20.66
CA GLN A 214 22.47 -2.94 -19.43
C GLN A 214 23.22 -1.62 -19.61
N ARG A 215 24.37 -1.63 -20.30
CA ARG A 215 25.15 -0.43 -20.67
C ARG A 215 24.36 0.50 -21.59
N GLU A 216 23.68 -0.07 -22.59
CA GLU A 216 22.75 0.62 -23.48
C GLU A 216 21.65 1.34 -22.67
N ALA A 217 20.95 0.61 -21.79
CA ALA A 217 19.82 1.14 -21.05
C ALA A 217 20.17 2.25 -20.04
N VAL A 218 21.37 2.24 -19.44
CA VAL A 218 21.81 3.29 -18.48
C VAL A 218 22.37 4.54 -19.13
N ALA A 219 22.61 4.55 -20.45
CA ALA A 219 23.40 5.60 -21.12
C ALA A 219 22.86 7.04 -20.97
N PRO A 220 21.55 7.33 -20.88
CA PRO A 220 21.06 8.68 -20.54
C PRO A 220 21.19 9.00 -19.05
N ALA A 221 20.96 8.02 -18.16
CA ALA A 221 21.07 8.20 -16.72
C ALA A 221 22.50 8.59 -16.32
N LEU A 222 23.51 7.95 -16.93
CA LEU A 222 24.93 8.32 -16.77
C LEU A 222 25.28 9.73 -17.29
N ARG A 223 24.44 10.32 -18.15
CA ARG A 223 24.56 11.70 -18.63
C ARG A 223 23.73 12.70 -17.81
N GLY A 224 23.20 12.28 -16.67
CA GLY A 224 22.39 13.14 -15.79
C GLY A 224 20.94 13.34 -16.22
N ARG A 225 20.47 12.66 -17.27
CA ARG A 225 19.09 12.77 -17.75
C ARG A 225 18.11 11.95 -16.91
N ASN A 226 16.88 12.44 -16.76
CA ASN A 226 15.80 11.68 -16.13
C ASN A 226 15.32 10.57 -17.06
N SER A 227 15.27 9.33 -16.59
CA SER A 227 15.02 8.18 -17.46
C SER A 227 14.31 7.00 -16.79
N ILE A 228 13.57 6.22 -17.60
CA ILE A 228 13.05 4.92 -17.20
C ILE A 228 13.89 3.83 -17.86
N ILE A 229 14.43 2.90 -17.06
CA ILE A 229 14.98 1.63 -17.53
C ILE A 229 13.83 0.63 -17.64
N TRP A 230 13.38 0.41 -18.87
CA TRP A 230 12.42 -0.61 -19.25
C TRP A 230 13.17 -1.85 -19.77
N LEU A 231 13.34 -2.83 -18.89
CA LEU A 231 13.93 -4.13 -19.20
C LEU A 231 13.11 -5.25 -18.55
N PRO A 232 13.09 -6.48 -19.11
CA PRO A 232 12.35 -7.61 -18.55
C PRO A 232 12.66 -7.92 -17.08
N THR A 233 11.78 -8.67 -16.44
CA THR A 233 12.08 -9.38 -15.18
C THR A 233 13.29 -10.29 -15.37
N GLY A 234 14.20 -10.36 -14.39
CA GLY A 234 15.44 -11.14 -14.50
C GLY A 234 16.61 -10.42 -15.19
N ALA A 235 16.37 -9.41 -16.03
CA ALA A 235 17.40 -8.65 -16.77
C ALA A 235 18.37 -7.78 -15.92
N GLY A 236 18.37 -7.94 -14.59
CA GLY A 236 19.31 -7.24 -13.69
C GLY A 236 19.15 -5.71 -13.64
N LYS A 237 17.91 -5.19 -13.71
CA LYS A 237 17.61 -3.74 -13.58
C LYS A 237 18.25 -3.11 -12.34
N THR A 238 18.23 -3.80 -11.21
CA THR A 238 18.85 -3.32 -9.96
C THR A 238 20.37 -3.16 -10.11
N ARG A 239 21.07 -4.13 -10.71
CA ARG A 239 22.52 -4.04 -10.98
C ARG A 239 22.86 -2.85 -11.89
N ALA A 240 22.03 -2.60 -12.90
CA ALA A 240 22.14 -1.43 -13.76
C ALA A 240 21.97 -0.12 -12.97
N ALA A 241 21.00 -0.05 -12.06
CA ALA A 241 20.80 1.10 -11.18
C ALA A 241 21.97 1.31 -10.19
N VAL A 242 22.53 0.25 -9.61
CA VAL A 242 23.72 0.32 -8.73
C VAL A 242 24.91 0.94 -9.47
N HIS A 243 25.12 0.56 -10.74
CA HIS A 243 26.18 1.18 -11.57
C HIS A 243 25.94 2.67 -11.81
N VAL A 244 24.69 3.08 -12.09
CA VAL A 244 24.34 4.51 -12.18
C VAL A 244 24.62 5.21 -10.84
N CYS A 245 24.25 4.63 -9.71
CA CYS A 245 24.50 5.20 -8.38
C CYS A 245 26.00 5.41 -8.13
N ARG A 246 26.84 4.40 -8.42
CA ARG A 246 28.30 4.52 -8.31
C ARG A 246 28.84 5.69 -9.12
N ARG A 247 28.56 5.73 -10.43
CA ARG A 247 29.05 6.82 -11.31
C ARG A 247 28.48 8.18 -10.93
N HIS A 248 27.24 8.23 -10.44
CA HIS A 248 26.60 9.46 -9.95
C HIS A 248 27.32 10.01 -8.72
N LEU A 249 27.71 9.16 -7.77
CA LEU A 249 28.45 9.55 -6.57
C LEU A 249 29.93 9.87 -6.88
N GLU A 250 30.60 9.08 -7.69
CA GLU A 250 31.99 9.34 -8.12
C GLU A 250 32.15 10.69 -8.87
N SER A 251 31.11 11.11 -9.59
CA SER A 251 31.14 12.35 -10.39
C SER A 251 30.91 13.65 -9.59
N ARG A 252 30.55 13.58 -8.30
CA ARG A 252 30.24 14.79 -7.49
C ARG A 252 30.53 14.62 -6.00
N ARG A 253 31.06 15.66 -5.36
CA ARG A 253 31.19 15.70 -3.89
C ARG A 253 29.82 15.96 -3.25
N GLY A 254 29.51 15.26 -2.16
CA GLY A 254 28.26 15.45 -1.41
C GLY A 254 26.99 14.98 -2.14
N GLY A 255 27.12 14.14 -3.17
CA GLY A 255 25.97 13.50 -3.80
C GLY A 255 25.28 12.55 -2.83
N ARG A 256 23.94 12.44 -2.91
CA ARG A 256 23.15 11.56 -2.05
C ARG A 256 22.04 10.89 -2.85
N VAL A 257 21.89 9.59 -2.69
CA VAL A 257 20.92 8.76 -3.43
C VAL A 257 19.85 8.24 -2.49
N ALA A 258 18.57 8.37 -2.86
CA ALA A 258 17.49 7.60 -2.26
C ALA A 258 17.02 6.51 -3.23
N VAL A 259 16.95 5.27 -2.75
CA VAL A 259 16.43 4.11 -3.47
C VAL A 259 15.10 3.72 -2.85
N LEU A 260 14.02 3.93 -3.59
CA LEU A 260 12.65 3.74 -3.14
C LEU A 260 12.10 2.42 -3.64
N VAL A 261 11.58 1.62 -2.71
CA VAL A 261 10.90 0.34 -3.01
C VAL A 261 9.47 0.32 -2.50
N ASN A 262 8.63 -0.53 -3.09
CA ASN A 262 7.20 -0.63 -2.75
C ASN A 262 6.88 -1.73 -1.72
N LYS A 263 7.79 -2.71 -1.50
CA LYS A 263 7.67 -3.77 -0.48
C LYS A 263 8.81 -3.69 0.53
N VAL A 264 8.54 -4.07 1.78
CA VAL A 264 9.53 -4.04 2.87
C VAL A 264 10.68 -5.03 2.63
N HIS A 265 10.39 -6.25 2.14
CA HIS A 265 11.43 -7.27 1.88
C HIS A 265 12.46 -6.85 0.81
N LEU A 266 12.12 -5.89 -0.06
CA LEU A 266 13.03 -5.39 -1.10
C LEU A 266 14.14 -4.49 -0.54
N VAL A 267 13.91 -3.85 0.62
CA VAL A 267 14.93 -3.04 1.30
C VAL A 267 16.14 -3.91 1.62
N ASP A 268 15.92 -5.02 2.34
CA ASP A 268 16.96 -5.99 2.69
C ASP A 268 17.53 -6.72 1.46
N GLN A 269 16.67 -7.09 0.50
CA GLN A 269 17.11 -7.80 -0.70
C GLN A 269 18.07 -6.96 -1.53
N HIS A 270 17.70 -5.71 -1.86
CA HIS A 270 18.53 -4.82 -2.66
C HIS A 270 19.78 -4.39 -1.90
N ALA A 271 19.67 -4.11 -0.60
CA ALA A 271 20.84 -3.82 0.24
C ALA A 271 21.86 -4.97 0.23
N LYS A 272 21.43 -6.21 0.54
CA LYS A 272 22.32 -7.36 0.76
C LYS A 272 22.81 -8.04 -0.52
N LYS A 273 22.09 -7.96 -1.65
CA LYS A 273 22.49 -8.62 -2.93
C LYS A 273 23.11 -7.69 -3.97
N GLU A 274 22.73 -6.42 -3.96
CA GLU A 274 23.00 -5.51 -5.09
C GLU A 274 23.79 -4.28 -4.66
N PHE A 275 23.33 -3.54 -3.64
CA PHE A 275 23.92 -2.26 -3.23
C PHE A 275 25.09 -2.40 -2.25
N HIS A 276 25.25 -3.53 -1.55
CA HIS A 276 26.41 -3.77 -0.67
C HIS A 276 27.76 -3.56 -1.38
N VAL A 277 27.83 -3.77 -2.69
CA VAL A 277 29.06 -3.56 -3.48
C VAL A 277 29.56 -2.13 -3.44
N LEU A 278 28.70 -1.14 -3.12
CA LEU A 278 29.06 0.28 -2.99
C LEU A 278 29.71 0.61 -1.64
N GLN A 279 29.68 -0.32 -0.67
CA GLN A 279 30.27 -0.13 0.65
C GLN A 279 31.81 -0.12 0.65
N ASP A 280 32.43 -0.36 -0.52
CA ASP A 280 33.86 -0.16 -0.76
C ASP A 280 34.27 1.32 -0.76
N ALA A 281 33.36 2.23 -1.12
CA ALA A 281 33.63 3.66 -1.22
C ALA A 281 32.56 4.57 -0.57
N PHE A 282 31.35 4.07 -0.31
CA PHE A 282 30.18 4.87 0.07
C PHE A 282 29.38 4.26 1.22
N LYS A 283 28.81 5.09 2.09
CA LYS A 283 27.96 4.64 3.20
C LYS A 283 26.53 4.36 2.71
N VAL A 284 26.22 3.07 2.60
CA VAL A 284 24.89 2.54 2.24
C VAL A 284 24.12 2.16 3.50
N THR A 285 22.94 2.77 3.70
CA THR A 285 22.05 2.49 4.85
C THR A 285 20.68 1.99 4.38
N ALA A 286 20.17 0.94 5.01
CA ALA A 286 18.88 0.34 4.73
C ALA A 286 17.87 0.63 5.86
N ILE A 287 16.68 1.13 5.53
CA ILE A 287 15.66 1.56 6.51
C ILE A 287 14.32 0.91 6.17
N SER A 288 13.91 -0.05 7.00
CA SER A 288 12.67 -0.83 6.84
C SER A 288 11.55 -0.35 7.79
N GLY A 289 10.37 -0.96 7.67
CA GLY A 289 9.23 -0.74 8.57
C GLY A 289 9.54 -0.90 10.06
N ASP A 290 10.50 -1.77 10.39
CA ASP A 290 10.73 -2.29 11.74
C ASP A 290 12.09 -1.84 12.32
N SER A 291 12.79 -0.94 11.63
CA SER A 291 14.07 -0.37 12.08
C SER A 291 13.91 0.84 13.02
N HIS A 292 14.72 0.91 14.09
CA HIS A 292 14.75 2.05 15.02
C HIS A 292 15.20 3.37 14.37
N HIS A 293 15.97 3.29 13.27
CA HIS A 293 16.51 4.43 12.52
C HIS A 293 15.46 5.41 11.96
N LYS A 294 14.19 4.99 11.89
CA LYS A 294 13.08 5.80 11.36
C LYS A 294 12.80 7.05 12.18
N SER A 295 13.02 6.99 13.50
CA SER A 295 12.81 8.12 14.43
C SER A 295 13.82 9.25 14.27
N PHE A 296 14.90 9.02 13.51
CA PHE A 296 15.96 9.99 13.23
C PHE A 296 16.31 9.98 11.73
N PHE A 297 15.29 9.86 10.86
CA PHE A 297 15.49 9.68 9.42
C PHE A 297 16.33 10.80 8.80
N ALA A 298 16.17 12.05 9.26
CA ALA A 298 16.96 13.18 8.77
C ALA A 298 18.45 13.00 9.06
N CYS A 299 18.79 12.62 10.29
CA CYS A 299 20.16 12.35 10.72
C CYS A 299 20.77 11.19 9.91
N VAL A 300 20.05 10.08 9.80
CA VAL A 300 20.53 8.88 9.09
C VAL A 300 20.70 9.14 7.59
N ALA A 301 19.77 9.86 6.96
CA ALA A 301 19.87 10.22 5.55
C ALA A 301 21.02 11.20 5.30
N LYS A 302 21.15 12.26 6.11
CA LYS A 302 22.22 13.27 5.97
C LYS A 302 23.62 12.65 6.16
N GLN A 303 23.74 11.63 7.01
CA GLN A 303 24.99 10.89 7.24
C GLN A 303 25.24 9.72 6.27
N SER A 304 24.41 9.49 5.25
CA SER A 304 24.57 8.38 4.29
C SER A 304 24.70 8.90 2.86
N ASP A 305 25.45 8.20 2.01
CA ASP A 305 25.55 8.49 0.58
C ASP A 305 24.43 7.80 -0.20
N VAL A 306 23.99 6.62 0.26
CA VAL A 306 22.85 5.87 -0.30
C VAL A 306 21.90 5.46 0.82
N VAL A 307 20.62 5.81 0.70
CA VAL A 307 19.53 5.37 1.58
C VAL A 307 18.58 4.46 0.79
N ILE A 308 18.38 3.23 1.26
CA ILE A 308 17.42 2.28 0.68
C ILE A 308 16.24 2.18 1.64
N CYS A 309 15.04 2.56 1.20
CA CYS A 309 13.86 2.54 2.07
C CYS A 309 12.56 2.31 1.30
N THR A 310 11.49 1.91 2.00
CA THR A 310 10.16 1.90 1.39
C THR A 310 9.65 3.31 1.14
N ALA A 311 8.94 3.53 0.02
CA ALA A 311 8.41 4.84 -0.38
C ALA A 311 7.74 5.64 0.75
N GLN A 312 6.95 4.96 1.60
CA GLN A 312 6.20 5.59 2.69
C GLN A 312 7.10 6.18 3.78
N ILE A 313 8.33 5.69 3.95
CA ILE A 313 9.28 6.24 4.93
C ILE A 313 9.77 7.61 4.45
N LEU A 314 10.21 7.73 3.18
CA LEU A 314 10.56 9.04 2.61
C LEU A 314 9.35 9.97 2.55
N GLN A 315 8.17 9.49 2.16
CA GLN A 315 6.95 10.30 2.15
C GLN A 315 6.59 10.85 3.55
N ASN A 316 6.80 10.07 4.62
CA ASN A 316 6.59 10.55 5.99
C ASN A 316 7.64 11.60 6.37
N ALA A 317 8.90 11.40 6.00
CA ALA A 317 9.98 12.35 6.26
C ALA A 317 9.79 13.69 5.51
N LEU A 318 9.30 13.66 4.26
CA LEU A 318 9.00 14.85 3.45
C LEU A 318 7.81 15.70 3.96
N VAL A 319 7.02 15.21 4.91
CA VAL A 319 5.85 15.91 5.48
C VAL A 319 5.90 16.01 7.01
N SER A 320 7.02 15.63 7.62
CA SER A 320 7.17 15.68 9.07
C SER A 320 7.42 17.11 9.54
N GLY A 321 6.80 17.48 10.66
CA GLY A 321 7.19 18.69 11.40
C GLY A 321 8.35 18.47 12.39
N GLU A 322 8.74 17.21 12.65
CA GLU A 322 9.86 16.88 13.55
C GLU A 322 11.19 17.06 12.83
N GLU A 323 12.05 17.97 13.28
CA GLU A 323 13.35 18.28 12.65
C GLU A 323 14.28 17.05 12.54
N ASP A 324 14.25 16.15 13.51
CA ASP A 324 15.01 14.88 13.52
C ASP A 324 14.58 13.88 12.42
N VAL A 325 13.35 14.05 11.90
CA VAL A 325 12.75 13.18 10.89
C VAL A 325 12.69 13.87 9.53
N HIS A 326 12.53 15.20 9.50
CA HIS A 326 12.30 15.99 8.29
C HIS A 326 13.48 16.00 7.31
N VAL A 327 13.18 15.77 6.03
CA VAL A 327 14.12 15.93 4.92
C VAL A 327 13.45 16.66 3.77
N GLU A 328 14.27 17.27 2.92
CA GLU A 328 13.81 17.92 1.69
C GLU A 328 14.19 17.10 0.45
N LEU A 329 13.44 17.26 -0.65
CA LEU A 329 13.80 16.60 -1.92
C LEU A 329 15.21 17.01 -2.41
N THR A 330 15.61 18.26 -2.11
CA THR A 330 16.93 18.83 -2.40
C THR A 330 18.06 18.30 -1.49
N ASP A 331 17.75 17.52 -0.44
CA ASP A 331 18.78 16.76 0.29
C ASP A 331 19.31 15.58 -0.55
N PHE A 332 18.66 15.23 -1.66
CA PHE A 332 19.06 14.16 -2.57
C PHE A 332 19.47 14.71 -3.93
N SER A 333 20.42 14.05 -4.58
CA SER A 333 20.85 14.35 -5.95
C SER A 333 20.39 13.29 -6.97
N LEU A 334 19.97 12.10 -6.51
CA LEU A 334 19.35 11.04 -7.31
C LEU A 334 18.24 10.33 -6.54
N LEU A 335 17.08 10.14 -7.18
CA LEU A 335 16.02 9.24 -6.76
C LEU A 335 15.99 8.04 -7.71
N VAL A 336 16.21 6.84 -7.17
CA VAL A 336 15.96 5.58 -7.88
C VAL A 336 14.63 5.03 -7.41
N ILE A 337 13.69 4.81 -8.33
CA ILE A 337 12.33 4.35 -8.02
C ILE A 337 12.15 2.96 -8.62
N ASP A 338 12.13 1.93 -7.77
CA ASP A 338 11.94 0.55 -8.18
C ASP A 338 10.45 0.23 -8.39
N GLU A 339 10.14 -0.58 -9.41
CA GLU A 339 8.78 -0.81 -9.92
C GLU A 339 8.00 0.50 -10.13
N CYS A 340 8.62 1.45 -10.86
CA CYS A 340 8.16 2.83 -11.03
C CYS A 340 6.79 2.98 -11.70
N HIS A 341 6.22 1.90 -12.27
CA HIS A 341 4.84 1.86 -12.79
C HIS A 341 3.77 2.12 -11.70
N HIS A 342 4.12 1.98 -10.41
CA HIS A 342 3.28 2.39 -9.28
C HIS A 342 3.18 3.92 -9.10
N THR A 343 3.88 4.72 -9.91
CA THR A 343 3.84 6.20 -9.90
C THR A 343 2.61 6.72 -10.67
N HIS A 344 1.41 6.39 -10.17
CA HIS A 344 0.15 6.83 -10.74
C HIS A 344 -0.94 7.01 -9.66
N LYS A 345 -2.00 7.76 -9.98
CA LYS A 345 -3.15 8.02 -9.08
C LYS A 345 -2.68 8.56 -7.71
N GLU A 346 -3.12 7.94 -6.61
CA GLU A 346 -2.78 8.33 -5.23
C GLU A 346 -1.65 7.49 -4.62
N GLY A 347 -0.91 6.74 -5.47
CA GLY A 347 0.22 5.92 -5.03
C GLY A 347 1.32 6.76 -4.37
N VAL A 348 2.05 6.15 -3.42
CA VAL A 348 3.03 6.86 -2.59
C VAL A 348 4.15 7.49 -3.44
N TYR A 349 4.67 6.77 -4.43
CA TYR A 349 5.60 7.35 -5.40
C TYR A 349 5.03 8.59 -6.10
N ASN A 350 3.76 8.56 -6.49
CA ASN A 350 3.12 9.68 -7.17
C ASN A 350 2.95 10.90 -6.26
N LYS A 351 2.78 10.72 -4.94
CA LYS A 351 2.76 11.84 -3.98
C LYS A 351 4.14 12.51 -3.84
N ILE A 352 5.19 11.71 -3.73
CA ILE A 352 6.59 12.19 -3.70
C ILE A 352 6.91 12.95 -4.99
N MET A 353 6.59 12.35 -6.15
CA MET A 353 6.86 12.97 -7.43
C MET A 353 5.98 14.18 -7.72
N LEU A 354 4.75 14.26 -7.21
CA LEU A 354 3.92 15.44 -7.39
C LEU A 354 4.46 16.65 -6.58
N ASN A 355 5.03 16.41 -5.40
CA ASN A 355 5.78 17.43 -4.65
C ASN A 355 7.03 17.90 -5.44
N TYR A 356 7.76 16.96 -6.05
CA TYR A 356 8.85 17.27 -6.99
C TYR A 356 8.36 18.15 -8.17
N LEU A 357 7.23 17.80 -8.80
CA LEU A 357 6.68 18.53 -9.95
C LEU A 357 6.19 19.94 -9.56
N GLN A 358 5.57 20.10 -8.40
CA GLN A 358 5.20 21.42 -7.85
C GLN A 358 6.43 22.31 -7.71
N ARG A 359 7.50 21.78 -7.11
CA ARG A 359 8.78 22.50 -6.97
C ARG A 359 9.39 22.85 -8.33
N LYS A 360 9.44 21.89 -9.26
CA LYS A 360 9.95 22.09 -10.63
C LYS A 360 9.20 23.23 -11.33
N LEU A 361 7.86 23.19 -11.33
CA LEU A 361 7.03 24.21 -11.98
C LEU A 361 7.10 25.59 -11.27
N SER A 362 7.40 25.62 -9.96
CA SER A 362 7.70 26.86 -9.23
C SER A 362 9.11 27.42 -9.49
N GLY A 363 9.95 26.73 -10.28
CA GLY A 363 11.31 27.15 -10.63
C GLY A 363 12.40 26.71 -9.64
N GLN A 364 12.10 25.80 -8.70
CA GLN A 364 13.06 25.28 -7.72
C GLN A 364 14.27 24.64 -8.41
N GLN A 365 15.47 25.09 -8.00
CA GLN A 365 16.74 24.52 -8.46
C GLN A 365 17.25 23.44 -7.49
N GLY A 366 18.17 22.61 -7.97
CA GLY A 366 18.80 21.56 -7.16
C GLY A 366 17.92 20.34 -6.86
N LEU A 367 16.86 20.12 -7.64
CA LEU A 367 16.06 18.90 -7.56
C LEU A 367 16.86 17.66 -8.01
N PRO A 368 16.60 16.48 -7.43
CA PRO A 368 17.34 15.25 -7.75
C PRO A 368 17.05 14.76 -9.17
N GLN A 369 18.04 14.13 -9.79
CA GLN A 369 17.82 13.31 -10.99
C GLN A 369 16.86 12.15 -10.66
N VAL A 370 16.04 11.71 -11.62
CA VAL A 370 15.07 10.61 -11.45
C VAL A 370 15.42 9.42 -12.35
N LEU A 371 15.53 8.23 -11.75
CA LEU A 371 15.73 6.96 -12.43
C LEU A 371 14.60 5.98 -12.06
N GLY A 372 13.66 5.76 -12.98
CA GLY A 372 12.61 4.76 -12.83
C GLY A 372 13.06 3.38 -13.31
N LEU A 373 12.73 2.31 -12.59
CA LEU A 373 12.98 0.93 -13.00
C LEU A 373 11.63 0.20 -13.16
N THR A 374 11.38 -0.47 -14.29
CA THR A 374 10.16 -1.28 -14.44
C THR A 374 10.32 -2.37 -15.51
N ALA A 375 9.60 -3.48 -15.37
CA ALA A 375 9.41 -4.46 -16.45
C ALA A 375 8.21 -4.14 -17.36
N SER A 376 7.21 -3.44 -16.82
CA SER A 376 5.90 -3.25 -17.45
C SER A 376 5.23 -1.97 -16.93
N PRO A 377 5.29 -0.85 -17.67
CA PRO A 377 4.50 0.35 -17.38
C PRO A 377 2.97 0.13 -17.40
N GLY A 378 2.50 -0.92 -18.10
CA GLY A 378 1.09 -1.24 -18.32
C GLY A 378 0.41 -0.32 -19.33
N THR A 379 -0.90 -0.49 -19.52
CA THR A 379 -1.74 0.40 -20.36
C THR A 379 -2.71 1.25 -19.55
N GLY A 380 -2.67 1.17 -18.22
CA GLY A 380 -3.62 1.85 -17.33
C GLY A 380 -5.04 1.27 -17.37
N GLY A 381 -5.25 0.18 -18.10
CA GLY A 381 -6.55 -0.38 -18.44
C GLY A 381 -7.11 0.07 -19.80
N ALA A 382 -6.38 0.92 -20.55
CA ALA A 382 -6.75 1.26 -21.91
C ALA A 382 -6.59 0.06 -22.86
N THR A 383 -7.56 -0.12 -23.75
CA THR A 383 -7.55 -1.15 -24.81
C THR A 383 -7.31 -0.56 -26.21
N SER A 384 -7.32 0.77 -26.36
CA SER A 384 -6.93 1.46 -27.60
C SER A 384 -5.45 1.86 -27.57
N PHE A 385 -4.87 2.01 -28.75
CA PHE A 385 -3.46 2.39 -28.90
C PHE A 385 -3.21 3.82 -28.39
N GLU A 386 -4.12 4.74 -28.69
CA GLU A 386 -4.06 6.15 -28.28
C GLU A 386 -4.11 6.26 -26.75
N GLY A 387 -5.01 5.51 -26.11
CA GLY A 387 -5.13 5.47 -24.65
C GLY A 387 -3.92 4.82 -23.96
N ALA A 388 -3.33 3.80 -24.58
CA ALA A 388 -2.07 3.22 -24.10
C ALA A 388 -0.90 4.22 -24.21
N VAL A 389 -0.77 4.92 -25.35
CA VAL A 389 0.23 5.99 -25.54
C VAL A 389 0.05 7.11 -24.51
N GLU A 390 -1.19 7.56 -24.27
CA GLU A 390 -1.47 8.57 -23.25
C GLU A 390 -1.12 8.10 -21.83
N HIS A 391 -1.37 6.83 -21.48
CA HIS A 391 -0.95 6.27 -20.19
C HIS A 391 0.58 6.21 -20.04
N ILE A 392 1.33 5.82 -21.09
CA ILE A 392 2.80 5.85 -21.06
C ILE A 392 3.32 7.28 -20.88
N LEU A 393 2.74 8.25 -21.60
CA LEU A 393 3.07 9.67 -21.46
C LEU A 393 2.73 10.19 -20.06
N GLN A 394 1.62 9.77 -19.46
CA GLN A 394 1.25 10.14 -18.09
C GLN A 394 2.24 9.59 -17.06
N ILE A 395 2.71 8.34 -17.19
CA ILE A 395 3.78 7.81 -16.33
C ILE A 395 5.07 8.62 -16.50
N CYS A 396 5.45 8.97 -17.74
CA CYS A 396 6.61 9.81 -18.00
C CYS A 396 6.47 11.21 -17.37
N ALA A 397 5.30 11.83 -17.49
CA ALA A 397 5.02 13.14 -16.92
C ALA A 397 5.08 13.11 -15.39
N ASN A 398 4.47 12.10 -14.76
CA ASN A 398 4.51 11.89 -13.32
C ASN A 398 5.94 11.71 -12.79
N LEU A 399 6.80 10.98 -13.50
CA LEU A 399 8.19 10.70 -13.12
C LEU A 399 9.21 11.74 -13.62
N ASP A 400 8.76 12.79 -14.32
CA ASP A 400 9.59 13.80 -14.96
C ASP A 400 10.67 13.25 -15.92
N ILE A 401 10.26 12.34 -16.79
CA ILE A 401 11.16 11.56 -17.65
C ILE A 401 11.47 12.28 -18.96
N GLU A 402 12.73 12.22 -19.39
CA GLU A 402 13.16 12.63 -20.73
C GLU A 402 13.21 11.47 -21.72
N LYS A 403 13.64 10.27 -21.27
CA LYS A 403 13.78 9.08 -22.13
C LYS A 403 13.37 7.78 -21.45
N ILE A 404 12.57 6.98 -22.15
CA ILE A 404 12.37 5.55 -21.84
C ILE A 404 13.45 4.76 -22.58
N MET A 405 14.22 3.97 -21.85
CA MET A 405 15.32 3.16 -22.37
C MET A 405 15.00 1.67 -22.31
N SER A 406 15.28 0.99 -23.40
CA SER A 406 15.16 -0.46 -23.58
C SER A 406 16.39 -0.95 -24.34
N ALA A 407 16.59 -2.28 -24.38
CA ALA A 407 17.53 -2.85 -25.35
C ALA A 407 16.99 -2.64 -26.77
N GLN A 408 17.83 -2.16 -27.68
CA GLN A 408 17.54 -2.01 -29.11
C GLN A 408 18.65 -2.67 -29.95
N GLU A 409 19.90 -2.33 -29.67
CA GLU A 409 21.08 -2.93 -30.32
C GLU A 409 21.38 -4.32 -29.74
N GLU A 410 21.20 -4.51 -28.43
CA GLU A 410 21.59 -5.73 -27.71
C GLU A 410 20.44 -6.73 -27.46
N VAL A 411 19.38 -6.68 -28.28
CA VAL A 411 18.15 -7.48 -28.08
C VAL A 411 18.42 -9.00 -28.11
N GLN A 412 19.30 -9.48 -29.01
CA GLN A 412 19.64 -10.91 -29.09
C GLN A 412 20.37 -11.41 -27.83
N HIS A 413 21.24 -10.58 -27.25
CA HIS A 413 21.94 -10.87 -26.00
C HIS A 413 20.99 -10.81 -24.79
N LEU A 414 19.99 -9.92 -24.81
CA LEU A 414 18.93 -9.91 -23.81
C LEU A 414 18.07 -11.18 -23.88
N GLN A 415 17.66 -11.61 -25.08
CA GLN A 415 16.82 -12.79 -25.30
C GLN A 415 17.52 -14.11 -24.93
N SER A 416 18.81 -14.24 -25.23
CA SER A 416 19.61 -15.42 -24.83
C SER A 416 19.89 -15.48 -23.32
N HIS A 417 19.89 -14.34 -22.62
CA HIS A 417 20.19 -14.28 -21.19
C HIS A 417 18.95 -14.31 -20.27
N VAL A 418 17.77 -13.97 -20.78
CA VAL A 418 16.53 -13.94 -20.00
C VAL A 418 15.54 -14.95 -20.59
N PRO A 419 15.50 -16.20 -20.10
CA PRO A 419 14.60 -17.21 -20.61
C PRO A 419 13.14 -16.78 -20.37
N GLN A 420 12.28 -17.11 -21.33
CA GLN A 420 10.83 -16.94 -21.17
C GLN A 420 10.20 -18.30 -20.83
N PRO A 421 9.35 -18.38 -19.79
CA PRO A 421 8.68 -19.62 -19.45
C PRO A 421 7.66 -20.01 -20.53
N ARG A 422 7.54 -21.31 -20.81
CA ARG A 422 6.46 -21.85 -21.64
C ARG A 422 5.12 -21.58 -20.95
N LYS A 423 4.23 -20.86 -21.63
CA LYS A 423 2.87 -20.62 -21.13
C LYS A 423 1.94 -21.79 -21.49
N GLN A 424 1.07 -22.17 -20.55
CA GLN A 424 -0.01 -23.12 -20.76
C GLN A 424 -1.30 -22.69 -20.04
N TYR A 425 -2.44 -23.20 -20.53
CA TYR A 425 -3.78 -22.96 -19.97
C TYR A 425 -4.34 -24.27 -19.43
N ASP A 426 -4.36 -24.39 -18.10
CA ASP A 426 -4.84 -25.58 -17.39
C ASP A 426 -6.31 -25.39 -17.00
N LEU A 427 -7.19 -25.66 -17.98
CA LEU A 427 -8.62 -25.40 -17.86
C LEU A 427 -9.35 -26.55 -17.18
N CYS A 428 -10.12 -26.22 -16.13
CA CYS A 428 -11.02 -27.16 -15.45
C CYS A 428 -12.49 -26.87 -15.81
N GLN A 429 -13.32 -27.91 -15.79
CA GLN A 429 -14.77 -27.78 -16.00
C GLN A 429 -15.50 -27.42 -14.69
N GLU A 430 -16.81 -27.19 -14.77
CA GLU A 430 -17.66 -27.14 -13.58
C GLU A 430 -17.77 -28.52 -12.93
N ARG A 431 -18.15 -28.57 -11.65
CA ARG A 431 -18.60 -29.80 -11.02
C ARG A 431 -19.88 -30.27 -11.73
N ALA A 432 -19.95 -31.55 -12.07
CA ALA A 432 -21.18 -32.15 -12.59
C ALA A 432 -22.32 -32.15 -11.55
N GLN A 433 -21.98 -32.21 -10.25
CA GLN A 433 -22.89 -32.11 -9.11
C GLN A 433 -22.21 -31.33 -7.99
N ASP A 434 -22.91 -30.38 -7.37
CA ASP A 434 -22.41 -29.59 -6.22
C ASP A 434 -23.43 -29.56 -5.08
N PRO A 435 -23.76 -30.73 -4.46
CA PRO A 435 -24.81 -30.83 -3.46
C PRO A 435 -24.52 -29.98 -2.21
N PHE A 436 -23.25 -29.72 -1.91
CA PHE A 436 -22.84 -28.79 -0.86
C PHE A 436 -23.27 -27.34 -1.20
N GLY A 437 -22.95 -26.86 -2.41
CA GLY A 437 -23.35 -25.53 -2.88
C GLY A 437 -24.88 -25.38 -3.01
N GLU A 438 -25.59 -26.43 -3.43
CA GLU A 438 -27.06 -26.47 -3.44
C GLU A 438 -27.66 -26.36 -2.04
N GLN A 439 -27.11 -27.09 -1.06
CA GLN A 439 -27.57 -26.99 0.33
C GLN A 439 -27.30 -25.61 0.94
N LEU A 440 -26.17 -24.97 0.60
CA LEU A 440 -25.92 -23.57 0.97
C LEU A 440 -26.99 -22.64 0.39
N LYS A 441 -27.30 -22.75 -0.92
CA LYS A 441 -28.33 -21.92 -1.58
C LYS A 441 -29.70 -22.05 -0.91
N LYS A 442 -30.15 -23.28 -0.63
CA LYS A 442 -31.41 -23.54 0.10
C LYS A 442 -31.47 -22.86 1.46
N MET A 443 -30.37 -22.86 2.23
CA MET A 443 -30.33 -22.11 3.50
C MET A 443 -30.41 -20.60 3.29
N MET A 444 -29.73 -20.07 2.27
CA MET A 444 -29.75 -18.64 1.97
C MET A 444 -31.16 -18.19 1.54
N GLU A 445 -31.87 -18.99 0.74
CA GLU A 445 -33.29 -18.79 0.41
C GLU A 445 -34.19 -18.79 1.65
N GLN A 446 -34.03 -19.76 2.55
CA GLN A 446 -34.77 -19.82 3.83
C GLN A 446 -34.51 -18.60 4.72
N ILE A 447 -33.29 -18.06 4.71
CA ILE A 447 -32.94 -16.82 5.43
C ILE A 447 -33.63 -15.62 4.78
N GLN A 448 -33.61 -15.50 3.44
CA GLN A 448 -34.27 -14.41 2.72
C GLN A 448 -35.79 -14.43 2.92
N GLN A 449 -36.41 -15.62 2.92
CA GLN A 449 -37.85 -15.79 3.22
C GLN A 449 -38.18 -15.32 4.65
N TYR A 450 -37.37 -15.70 5.65
CA TYR A 450 -37.55 -15.26 7.04
C TYR A 450 -37.39 -13.74 7.23
N MET A 451 -36.65 -13.06 6.36
CA MET A 451 -36.47 -11.60 6.43
C MET A 451 -37.63 -10.79 5.82
N GLU A 452 -38.58 -11.43 5.14
CA GLU A 452 -39.79 -10.81 4.52
C GLU A 452 -39.53 -9.57 3.64
N MET A 453 -38.31 -9.42 3.11
CA MET A 453 -37.87 -8.24 2.36
C MET A 453 -37.97 -8.47 0.84
N PRO A 454 -38.86 -7.77 0.12
CA PRO A 454 -38.95 -7.88 -1.34
C PRO A 454 -37.72 -7.26 -2.04
N GLY A 455 -37.27 -7.88 -3.14
CA GLY A 455 -36.17 -7.38 -3.96
C GLY A 455 -34.76 -7.82 -3.56
N LEU A 456 -34.63 -8.82 -2.68
CA LEU A 456 -33.33 -9.42 -2.35
C LEU A 456 -32.72 -10.16 -3.57
N PRO A 457 -31.38 -10.22 -3.71
CA PRO A 457 -30.73 -10.86 -4.86
C PRO A 457 -30.78 -12.39 -4.73
N GLN A 458 -30.97 -13.11 -5.83
CA GLN A 458 -30.95 -14.58 -5.87
C GLN A 458 -29.67 -15.16 -6.51
N ASP A 459 -28.70 -14.31 -6.89
CA ASP A 459 -27.42 -14.73 -7.47
C ASP A 459 -26.42 -15.19 -6.39
N PHE A 460 -26.83 -16.19 -5.60
CA PHE A 460 -26.08 -16.72 -4.46
C PHE A 460 -24.64 -17.14 -4.84
N GLY A 461 -23.68 -16.79 -3.98
CA GLY A 461 -22.27 -17.14 -4.15
C GLY A 461 -21.48 -16.22 -5.08
N THR A 462 -22.07 -15.14 -5.59
CA THR A 462 -21.35 -14.13 -6.37
C THR A 462 -20.78 -13.00 -5.49
N GLN A 463 -19.81 -12.25 -6.03
CA GLN A 463 -19.34 -11.00 -5.41
C GLN A 463 -20.41 -9.88 -5.43
N ILE A 464 -21.46 -10.00 -6.26
CA ILE A 464 -22.58 -9.04 -6.30
C ILE A 464 -23.52 -9.31 -5.13
N TYR A 465 -23.77 -10.58 -4.82
CA TYR A 465 -24.51 -11.01 -3.64
C TYR A 465 -23.81 -10.60 -2.34
N GLU A 466 -22.50 -10.87 -2.22
CA GLU A 466 -21.67 -10.49 -1.06
C GLU A 466 -21.69 -8.97 -0.78
N GLN A 467 -21.80 -8.14 -1.82
CA GLN A 467 -21.93 -6.68 -1.66
C GLN A 467 -23.30 -6.23 -1.12
N ARG A 468 -24.32 -7.09 -1.19
CA ARG A 468 -25.73 -6.76 -0.89
C ARG A 468 -26.26 -7.41 0.38
N ILE A 469 -25.62 -8.46 0.90
CA ILE A 469 -26.09 -9.25 2.04
C ILE A 469 -24.94 -9.47 3.05
N MET A 470 -25.18 -9.18 4.33
CA MET A 470 -24.30 -9.55 5.44
C MET A 470 -25.07 -10.21 6.59
N GLU A 471 -24.64 -11.44 6.91
CA GLU A 471 -24.80 -12.24 8.14
C GLU A 471 -26.21 -12.57 8.70
N LEU A 472 -26.57 -13.85 8.59
CA LEU A 472 -27.30 -14.66 9.59
C LEU A 472 -26.77 -16.12 9.52
N GLU A 473 -26.68 -16.83 10.65
CA GLU A 473 -26.20 -18.23 10.73
C GLU A 473 -27.21 -19.15 11.45
N LYS A 474 -27.40 -20.40 10.97
CA LYS A 474 -28.23 -21.44 11.62
C LYS A 474 -27.43 -22.72 11.87
N ARG A 475 -27.62 -23.33 13.04
CA ARG A 475 -26.81 -24.48 13.52
C ARG A 475 -27.20 -25.85 12.94
N GLU A 476 -28.44 -26.03 12.52
CA GLU A 476 -29.01 -27.37 12.21
C GLU A 476 -28.38 -28.06 11.00
N ASN A 477 -27.99 -27.30 9.97
CA ASN A 477 -27.44 -27.87 8.73
C ASN A 477 -25.97 -28.31 8.85
N ARG A 478 -25.29 -28.02 9.97
CA ARG A 478 -23.84 -28.23 10.14
C ARG A 478 -23.40 -29.68 9.92
N MET A 479 -24.15 -30.66 10.43
CA MET A 479 -23.81 -32.09 10.29
C MET A 479 -23.88 -32.57 8.85
N SER A 480 -24.94 -32.20 8.12
CA SER A 480 -25.12 -32.56 6.70
C SER A 480 -24.04 -31.92 5.81
N LEU A 481 -23.76 -30.64 6.02
CA LEU A 481 -22.70 -29.92 5.31
C LEU A 481 -21.31 -30.53 5.59
N GLN A 482 -21.03 -30.96 6.82
CA GLN A 482 -19.78 -31.64 7.16
C GLN A 482 -19.64 -33.03 6.50
N ALA A 483 -20.74 -33.76 6.32
CA ALA A 483 -20.72 -35.03 5.59
C ALA A 483 -20.46 -34.80 4.08
N LEU A 484 -21.21 -33.88 3.46
CA LEU A 484 -21.04 -33.54 2.03
C LEU A 484 -19.65 -32.97 1.73
N ALA A 485 -19.07 -32.17 2.62
CA ALA A 485 -17.73 -31.59 2.44
C ALA A 485 -16.57 -32.61 2.51
N ARG A 486 -16.81 -33.82 3.06
CA ARG A 486 -15.81 -34.89 3.16
C ARG A 486 -15.85 -35.89 1.99
N ASP A 487 -16.87 -35.81 1.14
CA ASP A 487 -17.07 -36.74 0.04
C ASP A 487 -16.25 -36.34 -1.19
N ARG A 488 -15.22 -37.14 -1.49
CA ARG A 488 -14.30 -36.93 -2.62
C ARG A 488 -15.00 -36.95 -3.99
N ARG A 489 -16.20 -37.51 -4.11
CA ARG A 489 -16.99 -37.50 -5.37
C ARG A 489 -17.37 -36.08 -5.80
N TYR A 490 -17.40 -35.13 -4.86
CA TYR A 490 -17.69 -33.72 -5.11
C TYR A 490 -16.45 -32.84 -4.95
N GLU A 491 -15.25 -33.36 -5.21
CA GLU A 491 -14.02 -32.58 -5.18
C GLU A 491 -14.07 -31.38 -6.16
N ASN A 492 -13.24 -30.37 -5.93
CA ASN A 492 -13.17 -29.20 -6.81
C ASN A 492 -12.28 -29.52 -8.02
N PRO A 493 -12.76 -29.44 -9.28
CA PRO A 493 -11.94 -29.70 -10.47
C PRO A 493 -10.69 -28.81 -10.57
N ARG A 494 -10.68 -27.63 -9.91
CA ARG A 494 -9.48 -26.79 -9.80
C ARG A 494 -8.37 -27.43 -8.93
N LEU A 495 -8.73 -28.24 -7.93
CA LEU A 495 -7.77 -28.93 -7.06
C LEU A 495 -7.19 -30.16 -7.76
N GLY A 496 -8.04 -30.99 -8.38
CA GLY A 496 -7.55 -32.10 -9.22
C GLY A 496 -6.63 -31.64 -10.34
N LYS A 497 -6.97 -30.53 -11.02
CA LYS A 497 -6.09 -29.96 -12.05
C LYS A 497 -4.79 -29.36 -11.48
N LEU A 498 -4.80 -28.87 -10.24
CA LEU A 498 -3.57 -28.43 -9.55
C LEU A 498 -2.70 -29.62 -9.14
N GLU A 499 -3.31 -30.72 -8.72
CA GLU A 499 -2.63 -31.98 -8.42
C GLU A 499 -1.90 -32.51 -9.65
N GLU A 500 -2.55 -32.62 -10.82
CA GLU A 500 -1.92 -33.01 -12.09
C GLU A 500 -0.64 -32.21 -12.37
N ILE A 501 -0.72 -30.88 -12.29
CA ILE A 501 0.41 -29.95 -12.56
C ILE A 501 1.54 -30.15 -11.54
N LEU A 502 1.22 -30.36 -10.26
CA LEU A 502 2.24 -30.61 -9.25
C LEU A 502 2.88 -31.99 -9.46
N GLN A 503 2.10 -33.02 -9.80
CA GLN A 503 2.61 -34.36 -10.09
C GLN A 503 3.56 -34.39 -11.29
N GLU A 504 3.21 -33.68 -12.37
CA GLU A 504 4.06 -33.58 -13.57
C GLU A 504 5.39 -32.88 -13.28
N HIS A 505 5.35 -31.73 -12.59
CA HIS A 505 6.53 -30.87 -12.49
C HIS A 505 7.40 -31.08 -11.25
N PHE A 506 6.92 -31.75 -10.19
CA PHE A 506 7.74 -32.09 -9.01
C PHE A 506 8.41 -33.48 -9.09
N GLN A 507 8.39 -34.11 -10.27
CA GLN A 507 9.15 -35.31 -10.57
C GLN A 507 10.31 -34.98 -11.54
N PRO A 508 11.57 -35.40 -11.27
CA PRO A 508 12.02 -36.15 -10.08
C PRO A 508 12.06 -35.25 -8.82
N PRO A 509 11.85 -35.84 -7.61
CA PRO A 509 11.70 -35.08 -6.38
C PRO A 509 12.84 -34.12 -6.05
N GLY A 510 12.48 -32.97 -5.48
CA GLY A 510 13.44 -32.00 -4.94
C GLY A 510 14.15 -31.10 -5.96
N THR A 511 13.97 -31.32 -7.26
CA THR A 511 14.58 -30.50 -8.33
C THR A 511 13.80 -29.20 -8.60
N ALA A 512 12.47 -29.29 -8.66
CA ALA A 512 11.60 -28.16 -8.96
C ALA A 512 11.49 -27.15 -7.81
N ARG A 513 11.23 -25.89 -8.16
CA ARG A 513 10.93 -24.78 -7.25
C ARG A 513 9.74 -24.00 -7.81
N GLY A 514 8.60 -24.07 -7.11
CA GLY A 514 7.32 -23.59 -7.60
C GLY A 514 6.66 -22.50 -6.76
N ILE A 515 5.89 -21.64 -7.42
CA ILE A 515 5.02 -20.65 -6.77
C ILE A 515 3.60 -20.76 -7.33
N VAL A 516 2.63 -21.01 -6.44
CA VAL A 516 1.20 -21.01 -6.74
C VAL A 516 0.59 -19.72 -6.20
N PHE A 517 0.22 -18.81 -7.09
CA PHE A 517 -0.42 -17.54 -6.73
C PHE A 517 -1.94 -17.71 -6.58
N THR A 518 -2.49 -17.22 -5.47
CA THR A 518 -3.92 -17.26 -5.15
C THR A 518 -4.43 -15.95 -4.56
N LYS A 519 -5.74 -15.67 -4.71
CA LYS A 519 -6.33 -14.35 -4.45
C LYS A 519 -6.34 -13.96 -2.96
N THR A 520 -6.53 -14.92 -2.06
CA THR A 520 -6.76 -14.63 -0.63
C THR A 520 -5.81 -15.42 0.27
N ARG A 521 -5.55 -14.91 1.48
CA ARG A 521 -4.75 -15.62 2.48
C ARG A 521 -5.39 -16.93 2.92
N GLN A 522 -6.71 -16.92 3.10
CA GLN A 522 -7.46 -18.12 3.45
C GLN A 522 -7.26 -19.19 2.38
N SER A 523 -7.37 -18.83 1.10
CA SER A 523 -7.07 -19.73 -0.02
C SER A 523 -5.64 -20.27 0.01
N ALA A 524 -4.64 -19.46 0.36
CA ALA A 524 -3.26 -19.93 0.49
C ALA A 524 -3.09 -20.97 1.62
N HIS A 525 -3.67 -20.72 2.80
CA HIS A 525 -3.67 -21.68 3.91
C HIS A 525 -4.49 -22.95 3.59
N SER A 526 -5.64 -22.80 2.93
CA SER A 526 -6.45 -23.95 2.50
C SER A 526 -5.75 -24.81 1.45
N LEU A 527 -4.99 -24.22 0.53
CA LEU A 527 -4.17 -24.96 -0.43
C LEU A 527 -3.01 -25.70 0.25
N LEU A 528 -2.39 -25.10 1.29
CA LEU A 528 -1.37 -25.80 2.09
C LEU A 528 -1.97 -26.99 2.86
N SER A 529 -3.12 -26.83 3.49
CA SER A 529 -3.83 -27.93 4.18
C SER A 529 -4.21 -29.04 3.20
N TRP A 530 -4.82 -28.68 2.06
CA TRP A 530 -5.16 -29.63 1.01
C TRP A 530 -3.94 -30.42 0.52
N LEU A 531 -2.81 -29.76 0.26
CA LEU A 531 -1.58 -30.45 -0.14
C LEU A 531 -1.09 -31.46 0.92
N GLN A 532 -1.25 -31.13 2.21
CA GLN A 532 -0.87 -32.01 3.32
C GLN A 532 -1.83 -33.20 3.50
N ASP A 533 -3.10 -33.03 3.15
CA ASP A 533 -4.14 -34.07 3.22
C ASP A 533 -4.21 -34.96 1.94
N THR A 534 -3.58 -34.54 0.83
CA THR A 534 -3.60 -35.21 -0.48
C THR A 534 -2.49 -36.27 -0.59
N ALA A 535 -2.86 -37.52 -0.32
CA ALA A 535 -1.96 -38.67 -0.23
C ALA A 535 -1.06 -38.93 -1.46
N THR A 536 -1.52 -38.61 -2.67
CA THR A 536 -0.77 -38.77 -3.93
C THR A 536 0.45 -37.86 -4.03
N LEU A 537 0.41 -36.68 -3.39
CA LEU A 537 1.49 -35.70 -3.38
C LEU A 537 2.46 -35.92 -2.21
N CYS A 538 2.04 -36.65 -1.16
CA CYS A 538 2.83 -36.92 0.04
C CYS A 538 4.14 -37.69 -0.22
N GLY A 539 4.28 -38.38 -1.37
CA GLY A 539 5.51 -39.08 -1.77
C GLY A 539 6.53 -38.25 -2.55
N GLN A 540 6.19 -37.03 -3.00
CA GLN A 540 7.00 -36.28 -3.98
C GLN A 540 8.02 -35.32 -3.35
N HIS A 541 8.23 -35.43 -2.03
CA HIS A 541 9.07 -34.52 -1.23
C HIS A 541 8.75 -33.02 -1.44
N ILE A 542 7.48 -32.69 -1.66
CA ILE A 542 7.01 -31.30 -1.74
C ILE A 542 7.00 -30.69 -0.33
N ARG A 543 7.83 -29.68 -0.12
CA ARG A 543 8.02 -28.93 1.13
C ARG A 543 7.45 -27.54 0.90
N ALA A 544 6.17 -27.39 1.23
CA ALA A 544 5.41 -26.18 0.95
C ALA A 544 5.27 -25.25 2.15
N ALA A 545 5.18 -23.95 1.89
CA ALA A 545 4.79 -22.94 2.87
C ALA A 545 3.84 -21.90 2.27
N VAL A 546 3.19 -21.14 3.15
CA VAL A 546 2.35 -19.99 2.77
C VAL A 546 3.19 -18.71 2.81
N LEU A 547 2.96 -17.81 1.84
CA LEU A 547 3.56 -16.47 1.82
C LEU A 547 2.49 -15.38 1.62
N THR A 548 2.29 -14.54 2.63
CA THR A 548 1.27 -13.48 2.62
C THR A 548 1.81 -12.15 3.12
N GLY A 549 1.23 -11.03 2.65
CA GLY A 549 1.60 -9.69 3.12
C GLY A 549 1.06 -9.37 4.52
N ALA A 550 1.63 -8.37 5.19
CA ALA A 550 1.42 -8.05 6.61
C ALA A 550 0.11 -7.33 7.00
N GLY A 551 -0.79 -7.00 6.06
CA GLY A 551 -2.02 -6.24 6.40
C GLY A 551 -2.96 -6.97 7.37
N TYR A 552 -3.58 -6.29 8.33
CA TYR A 552 -4.44 -6.95 9.32
C TYR A 552 -5.86 -7.25 8.78
N SER A 553 -6.42 -8.44 9.06
CA SER A 553 -7.85 -8.72 8.89
C SER A 553 -8.34 -9.75 9.92
N ASN A 554 -9.62 -9.69 10.29
CA ASN A 554 -10.20 -10.57 11.32
C ASN A 554 -10.26 -12.05 10.91
N GLN A 555 -10.15 -12.36 9.62
CA GLN A 555 -10.34 -13.72 9.07
C GLN A 555 -9.06 -14.58 9.09
N THR A 556 -7.86 -13.99 9.11
CA THR A 556 -6.59 -14.74 9.02
C THR A 556 -5.46 -14.07 9.78
N LYS A 557 -4.62 -14.85 10.45
CA LYS A 557 -3.33 -14.37 10.98
C LYS A 557 -2.48 -13.88 9.80
N HIS A 558 -1.90 -12.69 9.93
CA HIS A 558 -0.99 -12.12 8.93
C HIS A 558 0.44 -12.57 9.21
N MET A 559 1.30 -12.59 8.19
CA MET A 559 2.74 -12.82 8.36
C MET A 559 3.49 -11.51 8.55
N THR A 560 4.41 -11.46 9.51
CA THR A 560 5.29 -10.30 9.75
C THR A 560 6.48 -10.24 8.78
N GLN A 561 7.30 -9.18 8.85
CA GLN A 561 8.47 -9.04 7.99
C GLN A 561 9.43 -10.25 8.17
N ASN A 562 9.71 -10.62 9.43
CA ASN A 562 10.63 -11.70 9.75
C ASN A 562 10.09 -13.06 9.27
N GLU A 563 8.82 -13.38 9.57
CA GLU A 563 8.16 -14.60 9.09
C GLU A 563 8.17 -14.70 7.55
N GLN A 564 7.99 -13.58 6.82
CA GLN A 564 8.12 -13.55 5.37
C GLN A 564 9.57 -13.78 4.91
N GLN A 565 10.56 -13.18 5.58
CA GLN A 565 11.98 -13.34 5.25
C GLN A 565 12.47 -14.76 5.49
N ASP A 566 12.05 -15.41 6.58
CA ASP A 566 12.42 -16.78 6.90
C ASP A 566 11.87 -17.76 5.84
N VAL A 567 10.61 -17.62 5.43
CA VAL A 567 10.02 -18.42 4.34
C VAL A 567 10.74 -18.18 3.01
N ILE A 568 11.06 -16.92 2.67
CA ILE A 568 11.81 -16.57 1.45
C ILE A 568 13.24 -17.14 1.48
N LYS A 569 13.89 -17.12 2.65
CA LYS A 569 15.23 -17.69 2.86
C LYS A 569 15.22 -19.20 2.66
N LEU A 570 14.34 -19.91 3.37
CA LEU A 570 14.18 -21.36 3.27
C LEU A 570 13.83 -21.81 1.85
N PHE A 571 13.03 -21.04 1.10
CA PHE A 571 12.72 -21.35 -0.30
C PHE A 571 13.93 -21.13 -1.23
N ARG A 572 14.72 -20.07 -1.01
CA ARG A 572 15.96 -19.84 -1.77
C ARG A 572 17.01 -20.92 -1.50
N GLU A 573 17.13 -21.36 -0.25
CA GLU A 573 18.03 -22.44 0.18
C GLU A 573 17.54 -23.84 -0.22
N GLY A 574 16.37 -23.96 -0.84
CA GLY A 574 15.78 -25.24 -1.26
C GLY A 574 15.21 -26.09 -0.12
N ALA A 575 15.28 -25.62 1.12
CA ALA A 575 14.61 -26.24 2.27
C ALA A 575 13.08 -26.26 2.08
N LEU A 576 12.52 -25.22 1.44
CA LEU A 576 11.20 -25.23 0.84
C LEU A 576 11.33 -25.27 -0.69
N ASN A 577 10.38 -25.92 -1.37
CA ASN A 577 10.34 -26.01 -2.83
C ASN A 577 8.98 -25.67 -3.45
N LEU A 578 7.95 -25.38 -2.64
CA LEU A 578 6.67 -24.84 -3.10
C LEU A 578 6.20 -23.66 -2.22
N LEU A 579 5.68 -22.59 -2.82
CA LEU A 579 5.02 -21.50 -2.10
C LEU A 579 3.57 -21.32 -2.55
N PHE A 580 2.64 -21.33 -1.60
CA PHE A 580 1.28 -20.81 -1.80
C PHE A 580 1.27 -19.33 -1.43
N SER A 581 1.29 -18.46 -2.43
CA SER A 581 1.47 -17.02 -2.25
C SER A 581 0.24 -16.20 -2.62
N THR A 582 0.05 -15.09 -1.94
CA THR A 582 -0.76 -13.96 -2.46
C THR A 582 0.10 -13.07 -3.37
N SER A 583 -0.44 -11.93 -3.84
CA SER A 583 0.31 -10.96 -4.67
C SER A 583 1.53 -10.32 -4.00
N VAL A 584 1.86 -10.69 -2.75
CA VAL A 584 3.06 -10.27 -2.04
C VAL A 584 4.37 -10.67 -2.76
N ALA A 585 4.35 -11.77 -3.53
CA ALA A 585 5.51 -12.31 -4.24
C ALA A 585 5.47 -12.16 -5.78
N GLU A 586 4.43 -11.52 -6.34
CA GLU A 586 4.34 -11.27 -7.79
C GLU A 586 5.45 -10.33 -8.26
N GLU A 587 5.77 -9.33 -7.45
CA GLU A 587 6.82 -8.34 -7.69
C GLU A 587 8.01 -8.57 -6.76
N GLY A 588 9.20 -8.10 -7.19
CA GLY A 588 10.37 -7.97 -6.34
C GLY A 588 11.10 -9.26 -5.94
N LEU A 589 10.41 -10.37 -5.71
CA LEU A 589 11.01 -11.60 -5.17
C LEU A 589 12.06 -12.20 -6.12
N ASP A 590 13.29 -12.37 -5.62
CA ASP A 590 14.45 -12.84 -6.39
C ASP A 590 14.88 -14.27 -6.03
N ILE A 591 14.47 -15.22 -6.87
CA ILE A 591 14.81 -16.66 -6.85
C ILE A 591 15.12 -17.08 -8.31
N PRO A 592 16.39 -17.21 -8.71
CA PRO A 592 16.78 -17.60 -10.06
C PRO A 592 16.25 -18.98 -10.49
N GLU A 593 16.13 -19.93 -9.57
CA GLU A 593 15.90 -21.34 -9.88
C GLU A 593 14.42 -21.75 -9.83
N CYS A 594 13.51 -20.78 -9.68
CA CYS A 594 12.08 -21.02 -9.74
C CYS A 594 11.71 -21.42 -11.17
N ASN A 595 11.19 -22.65 -11.34
CA ASN A 595 10.92 -23.26 -12.63
C ASN A 595 9.43 -23.44 -12.94
N ILE A 596 8.53 -23.26 -11.97
CA ILE A 596 7.08 -23.29 -12.21
C ILE A 596 6.36 -22.14 -11.49
N VAL A 597 5.48 -21.46 -12.23
CA VAL A 597 4.53 -20.49 -11.68
C VAL A 597 3.13 -20.89 -12.09
N VAL A 598 2.23 -21.11 -11.13
CA VAL A 598 0.81 -21.40 -11.36
C VAL A 598 -0.02 -20.23 -10.86
N ARG A 599 -0.97 -19.74 -11.66
CA ARG A 599 -1.92 -18.71 -11.26
C ARG A 599 -3.30 -19.33 -11.07
N TYR A 600 -3.70 -19.49 -9.81
CA TYR A 600 -4.90 -20.21 -9.41
C TYR A 600 -6.13 -19.30 -9.41
N GLY A 601 -6.88 -19.29 -10.51
CA GLY A 601 -8.17 -18.59 -10.64
C GLY A 601 -8.09 -17.07 -10.42
N LEU A 602 -7.02 -16.43 -10.91
CA LEU A 602 -6.74 -15.02 -10.66
C LEU A 602 -7.32 -14.06 -11.71
N MET A 603 -7.92 -12.97 -11.26
CA MET A 603 -8.33 -11.83 -12.07
C MET A 603 -7.42 -10.63 -11.78
N THR A 604 -6.48 -10.32 -12.69
CA THR A 604 -5.54 -9.20 -12.54
C THR A 604 -5.39 -8.39 -13.83
N ASN A 605 -4.58 -7.34 -13.76
CA ASN A 605 -4.06 -6.61 -14.90
C ASN A 605 -2.84 -7.32 -15.55
N GLU A 606 -2.41 -6.75 -16.68
CA GLU A 606 -1.28 -7.16 -17.49
C GLU A 606 0.07 -7.01 -16.77
N ILE A 607 0.21 -6.01 -15.89
CA ILE A 607 1.41 -5.81 -15.07
C ILE A 607 1.62 -7.02 -14.15
N ALA A 608 0.62 -7.39 -13.35
CA ALA A 608 0.72 -8.53 -12.44
C ALA A 608 0.93 -9.86 -13.19
N MET A 609 0.34 -10.02 -14.38
CA MET A 609 0.58 -11.16 -15.26
C MET A 609 2.06 -11.27 -15.66
N VAL A 610 2.66 -10.19 -16.16
CA VAL A 610 4.08 -10.15 -16.55
C VAL A 610 5.00 -10.35 -15.33
N GLN A 611 4.68 -9.73 -14.19
CA GLN A 611 5.48 -9.80 -12.97
C GLN A 611 5.48 -11.21 -12.35
N ALA A 612 4.31 -11.86 -12.29
CA ALA A 612 4.17 -13.25 -11.85
C ALA A 612 4.89 -14.21 -12.80
N ARG A 613 4.70 -14.06 -14.13
CA ARG A 613 5.43 -14.83 -15.14
C ARG A 613 6.94 -14.69 -14.97
N GLY A 614 7.41 -13.48 -14.67
CA GLY A 614 8.82 -13.16 -14.37
C GLY A 614 9.41 -13.72 -13.07
N ARG A 615 8.64 -14.50 -12.30
CA ARG A 615 9.17 -15.32 -11.20
C ARG A 615 9.65 -16.69 -11.68
N ALA A 616 9.11 -17.22 -12.78
CA ALA A 616 9.69 -18.37 -13.48
C ALA A 616 10.93 -17.89 -14.24
N ARG A 617 12.12 -18.31 -13.79
CA ARG A 617 13.42 -17.79 -14.25
C ARG A 617 14.43 -18.88 -14.60
N ALA A 618 14.21 -20.12 -14.17
CA ALA A 618 15.00 -21.23 -14.64
C ALA A 618 14.79 -21.45 -16.15
N GLU A 619 15.77 -22.07 -16.80
CA GLU A 619 15.59 -22.61 -18.15
C GLU A 619 14.48 -23.66 -18.17
N ASN A 620 13.79 -23.80 -19.30
CA ASN A 620 12.65 -24.71 -19.49
C ASN A 620 11.51 -24.53 -18.46
N SER A 621 11.39 -23.34 -17.86
CA SER A 621 10.37 -23.05 -16.86
C SER A 621 8.96 -22.92 -17.46
N VAL A 622 7.94 -23.12 -16.63
CA VAL A 622 6.52 -23.17 -17.02
C VAL A 622 5.71 -22.11 -16.29
N TYR A 623 4.80 -21.47 -17.02
CA TYR A 623 3.80 -20.54 -16.49
C TYR A 623 2.40 -21.06 -16.82
N SER A 624 1.73 -21.62 -15.81
CA SER A 624 0.40 -22.20 -15.92
C SER A 624 -0.69 -21.23 -15.46
N VAL A 625 -1.74 -21.11 -16.28
CA VAL A 625 -2.98 -20.42 -15.94
C VAL A 625 -4.05 -21.44 -15.61
N LEU A 626 -4.23 -21.72 -14.31
CA LEU A 626 -5.25 -22.65 -13.84
C LEU A 626 -6.56 -21.89 -13.61
N ALA A 627 -7.52 -22.09 -14.51
CA ALA A 627 -8.79 -21.38 -14.54
C ALA A 627 -9.95 -22.30 -14.91
N LYS A 628 -11.18 -21.81 -14.71
CA LYS A 628 -12.39 -22.50 -15.18
C LYS A 628 -12.54 -22.27 -16.69
N ALA A 629 -12.92 -23.29 -17.46
CA ALA A 629 -13.20 -23.16 -18.89
C ALA A 629 -14.30 -22.10 -19.13
N ASN A 630 -14.18 -21.32 -20.21
CA ASN A 630 -15.11 -20.25 -20.58
C ASN A 630 -15.36 -19.18 -19.49
N SER A 631 -14.46 -19.05 -18.51
CA SER A 631 -14.58 -18.10 -17.42
C SER A 631 -14.01 -16.71 -17.75
N ARG A 632 -14.42 -15.70 -16.97
CA ARG A 632 -13.88 -14.34 -17.09
C ARG A 632 -12.37 -14.30 -16.81
N GLU A 633 -11.86 -15.21 -16.00
CA GLU A 633 -10.42 -15.42 -15.76
C GLU A 633 -9.66 -15.70 -17.06
N VAL A 634 -10.14 -16.63 -17.89
CA VAL A 634 -9.51 -16.97 -19.18
C VAL A 634 -9.58 -15.81 -20.16
N SER A 635 -10.76 -15.20 -20.33
CA SER A 635 -10.93 -14.04 -21.22
C SER A 635 -10.10 -12.84 -20.79
N ARG A 636 -9.91 -12.64 -19.47
CA ARG A 636 -9.08 -11.55 -18.93
C ARG A 636 -7.60 -11.81 -19.15
N GLU A 637 -7.15 -13.05 -19.03
CA GLU A 637 -5.76 -13.42 -19.30
C GLU A 637 -5.41 -13.22 -20.78
N LEU A 638 -6.26 -13.68 -21.71
CA LEU A 638 -6.09 -13.44 -23.15
C LEU A 638 -6.08 -11.93 -23.49
N LEU A 639 -6.96 -11.15 -22.84
CA LEU A 639 -6.94 -9.69 -22.98
C LEU A 639 -5.63 -9.09 -22.44
N ASN A 640 -5.13 -9.56 -21.30
CA ASN A 640 -3.87 -9.09 -20.73
C ASN A 640 -2.68 -9.36 -21.66
N GLU A 641 -2.67 -10.45 -22.43
CA GLU A 641 -1.64 -10.72 -23.46
C GLU A 641 -1.64 -9.65 -24.54
N ASN A 642 -2.81 -9.37 -25.14
CA ASN A 642 -2.98 -8.31 -26.12
C ASN A 642 -2.60 -6.91 -25.55
N LEU A 643 -2.84 -6.67 -24.26
CA LEU A 643 -2.44 -5.43 -23.59
C LEU A 643 -0.93 -5.30 -23.40
N VAL A 644 -0.17 -6.40 -23.26
CA VAL A 644 1.30 -6.35 -23.24
C VAL A 644 1.83 -5.92 -24.62
N GLU A 645 1.33 -6.51 -25.71
CA GLU A 645 1.73 -6.12 -27.06
C GLU A 645 1.37 -4.65 -27.36
N LEU A 646 0.19 -4.21 -26.91
CA LEU A 646 -0.27 -2.83 -27.03
C LEU A 646 0.63 -1.86 -26.25
N MET A 647 1.01 -2.22 -25.02
CA MET A 647 1.95 -1.46 -24.18
C MET A 647 3.31 -1.32 -24.89
N GLU A 648 3.87 -2.40 -25.42
CA GLU A 648 5.16 -2.32 -26.12
C GLU A 648 5.10 -1.42 -27.37
N ARG A 649 4.03 -1.52 -28.17
CA ARG A 649 3.81 -0.64 -29.31
C ARG A 649 3.69 0.81 -28.89
N ALA A 650 2.98 1.09 -27.79
CA ALA A 650 2.85 2.43 -27.24
C ALA A 650 4.20 3.00 -26.76
N ILE A 651 5.01 2.19 -26.07
CA ILE A 651 6.36 2.61 -25.64
C ILE A 651 7.24 2.93 -26.85
N ARG A 652 7.27 2.06 -27.89
CA ARG A 652 8.02 2.30 -29.13
C ARG A 652 7.59 3.60 -29.82
N ALA A 653 6.28 3.90 -29.85
CA ALA A 653 5.76 5.15 -30.40
C ALA A 653 6.17 6.39 -29.58
N VAL A 654 6.19 6.30 -28.25
CA VAL A 654 6.69 7.37 -27.36
C VAL A 654 8.21 7.56 -27.51
N GLN A 655 8.99 6.48 -27.64
CA GLN A 655 10.43 6.55 -27.89
C GLN A 655 10.78 7.19 -29.24
N ALA A 656 9.92 7.04 -30.25
CA ALA A 656 10.07 7.62 -31.58
C ALA A 656 9.46 9.04 -31.73
N MET A 657 8.83 9.58 -30.68
CA MET A 657 8.19 10.89 -30.71
C MET A 657 9.24 12.02 -30.86
N PRO A 658 8.99 13.07 -31.66
CA PRO A 658 9.87 14.23 -31.73
C PRO A 658 10.09 14.87 -30.34
N GLU A 659 11.33 15.20 -30.00
CA GLU A 659 11.71 15.69 -28.65
C GLU A 659 10.93 16.96 -28.26
N GLN A 660 10.56 17.80 -29.23
CA GLN A 660 9.73 18.99 -29.01
C GLN A 660 8.27 18.64 -28.67
N ASP A 661 7.63 17.75 -29.43
CA ASP A 661 6.25 17.33 -29.21
C ASP A 661 6.10 16.59 -27.89
N TYR A 662 7.06 15.70 -27.58
CA TYR A 662 7.17 15.03 -26.30
C TYR A 662 7.28 16.03 -25.15
N SER A 663 8.23 16.98 -25.23
CA SER A 663 8.45 17.98 -24.17
C SER A 663 7.22 18.85 -23.92
N LEU A 664 6.50 19.24 -24.97
CA LEU A 664 5.24 19.98 -24.85
C LEU A 664 4.17 19.13 -24.15
N LYS A 665 3.90 17.91 -24.62
CA LYS A 665 2.88 17.03 -24.03
C LYS A 665 3.20 16.64 -22.59
N ILE A 666 4.48 16.43 -22.24
CA ILE A 666 4.93 16.16 -20.87
C ILE A 666 4.65 17.37 -19.97
N ARG A 667 4.99 18.59 -20.39
CA ARG A 667 4.70 19.81 -19.61
C ARG A 667 3.21 19.99 -19.38
N ASP A 668 2.40 19.86 -20.43
CA ASP A 668 0.94 20.02 -20.33
C ASP A 668 0.32 19.01 -19.34
N LEU A 669 0.82 17.76 -19.33
CA LEU A 669 0.41 16.72 -18.37
C LEU A 669 0.90 17.01 -16.94
N GLN A 670 2.10 17.59 -16.76
CA GLN A 670 2.63 17.99 -15.45
C GLN A 670 1.82 19.14 -14.84
N GLU A 671 1.53 20.18 -15.63
CA GLU A 671 0.70 21.32 -15.21
C GLU A 671 -0.72 20.86 -14.84
N ALA A 672 -1.33 20.01 -15.67
CA ALA A 672 -2.65 19.44 -15.39
C ALA A 672 -2.69 18.57 -14.12
N ALA A 673 -1.64 17.77 -13.87
CA ALA A 673 -1.54 16.94 -12.67
C ALA A 673 -1.46 17.77 -11.39
N VAL A 674 -0.64 18.85 -11.39
CA VAL A 674 -0.52 19.76 -10.25
C VAL A 674 -1.81 20.55 -10.02
N ALA A 675 -2.42 21.10 -11.07
CA ALA A 675 -3.69 21.83 -10.96
C ALA A 675 -4.83 20.94 -10.43
N SER A 676 -4.95 19.71 -10.95
CA SER A 676 -5.94 18.73 -10.51
C SER A 676 -5.80 18.39 -9.02
N TRP A 677 -4.57 18.25 -8.53
CA TRP A 677 -4.32 18.01 -7.11
C TRP A 677 -4.65 19.20 -6.22
N LEU A 678 -4.30 20.43 -6.62
CA LEU A 678 -4.63 21.63 -5.86
C LEU A 678 -6.16 21.79 -5.72
N MET A 679 -6.92 21.58 -6.81
CA MET A 679 -8.38 21.58 -6.78
C MET A 679 -8.94 20.47 -5.85
N LYS A 680 -8.31 19.29 -5.85
CA LYS A 680 -8.72 18.16 -5.03
C LYS A 680 -8.48 18.42 -3.53
N GLU A 681 -7.32 18.94 -3.16
CA GLU A 681 -7.00 19.29 -1.77
C GLU A 681 -7.90 20.41 -1.27
N ALA A 682 -8.15 21.46 -2.09
CA ALA A 682 -9.12 22.50 -1.76
C ALA A 682 -10.51 21.93 -1.47
N ARG A 683 -11.02 21.02 -2.32
CA ARG A 683 -12.31 20.32 -2.13
C ARG A 683 -12.31 19.33 -0.95
N ILE A 684 -11.16 18.82 -0.52
CA ILE A 684 -11.04 18.03 0.71
C ILE A 684 -11.10 18.96 1.93
N SER A 685 -10.41 20.09 1.89
CA SER A 685 -10.40 21.10 2.96
C SER A 685 -11.80 21.71 3.17
N GLU A 686 -12.42 22.23 2.12
CA GLU A 686 -13.78 22.79 2.12
C GLU A 686 -14.79 21.80 2.72
N ARG A 687 -14.78 20.55 2.24
CA ARG A 687 -15.66 19.49 2.77
C ARG A 687 -15.43 19.23 4.26
N ARG A 688 -14.18 19.26 4.74
CA ARG A 688 -13.86 19.10 6.16
C ARG A 688 -14.28 20.30 7.00
N GLN A 689 -14.60 21.45 6.40
CA GLN A 689 -15.05 22.65 7.11
C GLN A 689 -16.59 22.83 7.06
N LEU A 690 -17.35 21.86 6.54
CA LEU A 690 -18.80 21.98 6.36
C LEU A 690 -19.62 22.01 7.67
N HIS A 691 -19.11 21.40 8.74
CA HIS A 691 -19.81 21.34 10.04
C HIS A 691 -18.84 21.59 11.19
N ASP A 692 -19.33 22.23 12.24
CA ASP A 692 -18.60 22.35 13.50
C ASP A 692 -18.49 20.96 14.18
N PRO A 693 -17.31 20.58 14.72
CA PRO A 693 -17.17 19.33 15.46
C PRO A 693 -18.13 19.15 16.65
N ASP A 694 -18.62 20.22 17.27
CA ASP A 694 -19.58 20.14 18.39
C ASP A 694 -21.01 19.77 17.95
N ASP A 695 -21.37 20.04 16.70
CA ASP A 695 -22.67 19.67 16.10
C ASP A 695 -22.69 18.24 15.54
N VAL A 696 -21.55 17.54 15.56
CA VAL A 696 -21.41 16.19 15.00
C VAL A 696 -21.47 15.15 16.11
N TYR A 697 -22.36 14.16 15.98
CA TYR A 697 -22.57 13.11 16.97
C TYR A 697 -22.24 11.72 16.43
N PHE A 698 -21.60 10.90 17.24
CA PHE A 698 -21.27 9.51 16.95
C PHE A 698 -22.25 8.58 17.63
N TYR A 699 -22.79 7.63 16.86
CA TYR A 699 -23.72 6.61 17.31
C TYR A 699 -23.15 5.21 17.08
N CYS A 700 -23.34 4.30 18.03
CA CYS A 700 -22.97 2.90 17.88
C CYS A 700 -23.73 2.26 16.72
N VAL A 701 -23.04 1.63 15.76
CA VAL A 701 -23.70 1.06 14.56
C VAL A 701 -24.75 -0.02 14.86
N ASN A 702 -24.66 -0.69 16.01
CA ASN A 702 -25.53 -1.81 16.36
C ASN A 702 -26.77 -1.40 17.19
N CYS A 703 -26.58 -0.75 18.35
CA CYS A 703 -27.70 -0.28 19.20
C CYS A 703 -28.14 1.18 18.96
N ASN A 704 -27.44 1.94 18.13
CA ASN A 704 -27.74 3.35 17.83
C ASN A 704 -27.81 4.28 19.06
N VAL A 705 -27.09 3.95 20.15
CA VAL A 705 -26.84 4.89 21.26
C VAL A 705 -25.81 5.96 20.85
N ALA A 706 -26.00 7.20 21.31
CA ALA A 706 -25.02 8.28 21.15
C ALA A 706 -23.85 8.07 22.12
N VAL A 707 -22.60 8.27 21.65
CA VAL A 707 -21.40 7.91 22.43
C VAL A 707 -20.41 9.06 22.63
N CYS A 708 -20.27 9.96 21.65
CA CYS A 708 -19.39 11.13 21.73
C CYS A 708 -19.72 12.15 20.62
N ARG A 709 -19.08 13.32 20.68
CA ARG A 709 -19.10 14.34 19.63
C ARG A 709 -17.88 14.27 18.71
N GLY A 710 -17.91 15.02 17.61
CA GLY A 710 -16.74 15.25 16.76
C GLY A 710 -15.64 16.05 17.47
N SER A 711 -16.02 16.98 18.35
CA SER A 711 -15.11 17.81 19.15
C SER A 711 -14.31 17.02 20.19
N ASP A 712 -14.77 15.83 20.59
CA ASP A 712 -14.03 14.89 21.45
C ASP A 712 -12.88 14.17 20.72
N ILE A 713 -12.80 14.25 19.38
CA ILE A 713 -11.87 13.46 18.57
C ILE A 713 -10.56 14.23 18.30
N ARG A 714 -9.42 13.53 18.39
CA ARG A 714 -8.10 14.00 17.95
C ARG A 714 -7.40 12.95 17.09
N THR A 715 -6.44 13.37 16.27
CA THR A 715 -5.53 12.45 15.55
C THR A 715 -4.17 12.35 16.21
N VAL A 716 -3.72 11.14 16.51
CA VAL A 716 -2.33 10.81 16.84
C VAL A 716 -1.62 10.33 15.57
N GLU A 717 -0.40 10.83 15.31
CA GLU A 717 0.40 10.55 14.10
C GLU A 717 -0.37 10.79 12.78
N GLY A 718 -1.31 11.75 12.75
CA GLY A 718 -2.20 12.00 11.60
C GLY A 718 -3.11 10.81 11.17
N MET A 719 -3.15 9.72 11.93
CA MET A 719 -3.79 8.46 11.53
C MET A 719 -4.78 7.91 12.58
N HIS A 720 -4.37 7.86 13.84
CA HIS A 720 -5.12 7.19 14.90
C HIS A 720 -6.11 8.18 15.53
N HIS A 721 -7.40 7.95 15.28
CA HIS A 721 -8.46 8.83 15.76
C HIS A 721 -8.87 8.41 17.17
N VAL A 722 -8.47 9.19 18.16
CA VAL A 722 -8.69 8.94 19.59
C VAL A 722 -9.78 9.85 20.14
N ASN A 723 -10.57 9.35 21.08
CA ASN A 723 -11.46 10.21 21.89
C ASN A 723 -10.70 10.66 23.16
N ILE A 724 -10.67 11.97 23.42
CA ILE A 724 -9.97 12.58 24.57
C ILE A 724 -10.88 12.92 25.76
N ASN A 725 -12.19 12.69 25.65
CA ASN A 725 -13.14 13.04 26.70
C ASN A 725 -12.99 12.07 27.90
N PRO A 726 -12.70 12.56 29.13
CA PRO A 726 -12.46 11.69 30.28
C PRO A 726 -13.68 10.83 30.65
N ASN A 727 -14.89 11.35 30.41
CA ASN A 727 -16.14 10.65 30.68
C ASN A 727 -16.48 9.58 29.64
N PHE A 728 -15.80 9.54 28.49
CA PHE A 728 -16.05 8.54 27.44
C PHE A 728 -15.90 7.09 27.93
N ARG A 729 -15.15 6.88 29.02
CA ARG A 729 -14.94 5.57 29.69
C ARG A 729 -16.22 4.87 30.14
N VAL A 730 -17.34 5.58 30.34
CA VAL A 730 -18.62 4.93 30.72
C VAL A 730 -19.27 4.20 29.54
N TYR A 731 -19.03 4.67 28.31
CA TYR A 731 -19.70 4.18 27.10
C TYR A 731 -19.07 2.91 26.52
N TYR A 732 -17.84 2.55 26.92
CA TYR A 732 -17.16 1.34 26.46
C TYR A 732 -16.71 0.42 27.59
N ARG A 733 -16.69 -0.87 27.30
CA ARG A 733 -16.04 -1.92 28.11
C ARG A 733 -14.79 -2.42 27.41
N VAL A 734 -13.86 -2.91 28.22
CA VAL A 734 -12.55 -3.40 27.77
C VAL A 734 -12.57 -4.93 27.68
N SER A 735 -12.02 -5.50 26.61
CA SER A 735 -11.97 -6.96 26.40
C SER A 735 -10.69 -7.41 25.70
N GLY A 736 -9.89 -8.24 26.37
CA GLY A 736 -8.68 -8.87 25.83
C GLY A 736 -7.52 -7.90 25.52
N LYS A 737 -6.31 -8.20 26.01
CA LYS A 737 -5.11 -7.44 25.60
C LYS A 737 -4.78 -7.73 24.14
N ILE A 738 -4.57 -6.67 23.36
CA ILE A 738 -4.02 -6.78 22.01
C ILE A 738 -2.50 -6.83 22.12
N GLN A 739 -1.88 -7.74 21.39
CA GLN A 739 -0.44 -7.75 21.16
C GLN A 739 -0.17 -7.56 19.68
N PHE A 740 0.64 -6.55 19.35
CA PHE A 740 1.27 -6.42 18.05
C PHE A 740 2.71 -6.95 18.16
N GLN A 741 3.20 -7.63 17.12
CA GLN A 741 4.61 -8.03 17.05
C GLN A 741 5.55 -6.83 16.77
N ARG A 742 4.99 -5.68 16.40
CA ARG A 742 5.71 -4.43 16.10
C ARG A 742 5.49 -3.41 17.23
N THR A 743 6.58 -2.83 17.71
CA THR A 743 6.58 -1.71 18.66
C THR A 743 6.51 -0.37 17.92
N PHE A 744 5.92 0.64 18.56
CA PHE A 744 5.87 2.02 18.07
C PHE A 744 6.69 2.93 18.99
N LYS A 745 7.06 4.14 18.52
CA LYS A 745 7.98 5.06 19.22
C LYS A 745 7.40 5.53 20.56
N ASP A 746 6.16 6.02 20.52
CA ASP A 746 5.50 6.70 21.64
C ASP A 746 4.31 5.93 22.23
N TRP A 747 3.93 4.76 21.66
CA TRP A 747 2.76 4.02 22.11
C TRP A 747 2.83 2.49 21.99
N GLU A 748 2.02 1.81 22.80
CA GLU A 748 1.74 0.37 22.70
C GLU A 748 0.23 0.08 22.68
N PRO A 749 -0.23 -1.04 22.08
CA PRO A 749 -1.63 -1.43 22.15
C PRO A 749 -2.04 -1.83 23.58
N GLY A 750 -3.17 -1.28 24.02
CA GLY A 750 -3.88 -1.79 25.21
C GLY A 750 -4.82 -2.94 24.84
N CYS A 751 -6.07 -2.84 25.27
CA CYS A 751 -7.09 -3.85 25.03
C CYS A 751 -8.11 -3.46 23.96
N ARG A 752 -8.97 -4.37 23.49
CA ARG A 752 -10.10 -3.99 22.62
C ARG A 752 -11.15 -3.23 23.41
N ILE A 753 -11.83 -2.29 22.74
CA ILE A 753 -12.98 -1.56 23.31
C ILE A 753 -14.25 -1.94 22.57
N MET A 754 -15.32 -2.14 23.33
CA MET A 754 -16.63 -2.57 22.85
C MET A 754 -17.73 -1.73 23.52
N CYS A 755 -18.86 -1.52 22.85
CA CYS A 755 -20.02 -0.83 23.41
C CYS A 755 -20.46 -1.42 24.77
N SER A 756 -20.65 -0.56 25.78
CA SER A 756 -21.13 -0.95 27.11
C SER A 756 -22.53 -1.59 27.10
N GLU A 757 -23.37 -1.29 26.11
CA GLU A 757 -24.76 -1.77 26.03
C GLU A 757 -24.89 -3.06 25.21
N CYS A 758 -24.35 -3.05 23.98
CA CYS A 758 -24.57 -4.13 23.01
C CYS A 758 -23.32 -4.95 22.66
N SER A 759 -22.18 -4.69 23.32
CA SER A 759 -20.89 -5.39 23.08
C SER A 759 -20.34 -5.31 21.64
N GLN A 760 -20.86 -4.41 20.81
CA GLN A 760 -20.31 -4.13 19.47
C GLN A 760 -18.86 -3.66 19.57
N ASP A 761 -17.94 -4.30 18.83
CA ASP A 761 -16.55 -3.87 18.68
C ASP A 761 -16.50 -2.42 18.14
N TRP A 762 -15.72 -1.57 18.80
CA TRP A 762 -15.52 -0.16 18.43
C TRP A 762 -14.08 0.15 18.02
N GLY A 763 -13.09 -0.55 18.58
CA GLY A 763 -11.68 -0.31 18.32
C GLY A 763 -10.76 -0.87 19.41
N MET A 764 -9.75 -0.08 19.81
CA MET A 764 -8.79 -0.50 20.84
C MET A 764 -8.25 0.68 21.65
N GLU A 765 -7.75 0.41 22.84
CA GLU A 765 -6.94 1.36 23.61
C GLU A 765 -5.54 1.54 22.97
N MET A 766 -5.07 2.78 22.93
CA MET A 766 -3.67 3.18 22.77
C MET A 766 -3.11 3.57 24.13
N ILE A 767 -2.02 2.96 24.54
CA ILE A 767 -1.23 3.43 25.68
C ILE A 767 -0.17 4.37 25.09
N TYR A 768 -0.45 5.67 25.07
CA TYR A 768 0.45 6.70 24.53
C TYR A 768 1.23 7.32 25.68
N ARG A 769 2.54 7.04 25.76
CA ARG A 769 3.40 7.40 26.89
C ARG A 769 2.79 6.95 28.24
N GLN A 770 2.24 7.86 29.03
CA GLN A 770 1.63 7.57 30.34
C GLN A 770 0.09 7.54 30.33
N VAL A 771 -0.56 7.86 29.20
CA VAL A 771 -2.03 7.99 29.12
C VAL A 771 -2.66 6.88 28.27
N LYS A 772 -3.91 6.52 28.61
CA LYS A 772 -4.71 5.55 27.85
C LYS A 772 -5.80 6.26 27.05
N LEU A 773 -5.74 6.14 25.73
CA LEU A 773 -6.61 6.83 24.78
C LEU A 773 -7.38 5.80 23.92
N PRO A 774 -8.72 5.81 23.90
CA PRO A 774 -9.51 4.90 23.07
C PRO A 774 -9.48 5.32 21.59
N ILE A 775 -8.90 4.48 20.72
CA ILE A 775 -8.95 4.62 19.26
C ILE A 775 -10.30 4.12 18.72
N LEU A 776 -10.96 4.93 17.91
CA LEU A 776 -12.26 4.62 17.30
C LEU A 776 -12.13 4.19 15.82
N CYS A 777 -12.72 3.04 15.48
CA CYS A 777 -12.85 2.56 14.11
C CYS A 777 -14.16 3.07 13.47
N ILE A 778 -14.08 4.13 12.65
CA ILE A 778 -15.23 4.82 12.02
C ILE A 778 -16.33 3.90 11.43
N LYS A 779 -15.96 2.74 10.85
CA LYS A 779 -16.90 1.76 10.28
C LYS A 779 -17.92 1.18 11.27
N ASN A 780 -17.60 1.25 12.56
CA ASN A 780 -18.38 0.73 13.69
C ASN A 780 -19.34 1.81 14.25
N PHE A 781 -19.43 2.97 13.60
CA PHE A 781 -20.29 4.08 13.99
C PHE A 781 -21.17 4.57 12.83
N VAL A 782 -22.30 5.18 13.19
CA VAL A 782 -23.05 6.12 12.35
C VAL A 782 -22.68 7.52 12.84
N VAL A 783 -22.39 8.44 11.92
CA VAL A 783 -22.12 9.84 12.25
C VAL A 783 -23.34 10.67 11.83
N GLU A 784 -23.89 11.42 12.76
CA GLU A 784 -24.91 12.45 12.51
C GLU A 784 -24.21 13.80 12.38
N THR A 785 -24.56 14.55 11.35
CA THR A 785 -24.32 15.99 11.25
C THR A 785 -25.68 16.70 11.11
N PRO A 786 -25.74 18.03 11.20
CA PRO A 786 -26.95 18.80 10.90
C PRO A 786 -27.59 18.52 9.52
N ALA A 787 -26.89 17.88 8.59
CA ALA A 787 -27.36 17.57 7.24
C ALA A 787 -27.78 16.09 7.04
N GLU A 788 -27.05 15.12 7.59
CA GLU A 788 -27.32 13.69 7.34
C GLU A 788 -26.87 12.77 8.50
N LYS A 789 -27.52 11.59 8.62
CA LYS A 789 -26.99 10.42 9.34
C LYS A 789 -26.33 9.47 8.37
N ARG A 790 -25.03 9.19 8.56
CA ARG A 790 -24.23 8.45 7.58
C ARG A 790 -23.21 7.51 8.20
N ARG A 791 -23.09 6.31 7.61
CA ARG A 791 -21.97 5.39 7.87
C ARG A 791 -20.78 5.72 6.98
N TYR A 792 -19.63 5.99 7.59
CA TYR A 792 -18.38 6.26 6.88
C TYR A 792 -17.46 5.02 6.90
N LYS A 793 -16.85 4.70 5.75
CA LYS A 793 -15.83 3.63 5.65
C LYS A 793 -14.41 4.13 5.95
N LYS A 794 -14.18 5.45 5.95
CA LYS A 794 -12.87 6.09 6.16
C LYS A 794 -13.04 7.45 6.85
N TRP A 795 -12.16 7.74 7.80
CA TRP A 795 -12.09 9.05 8.47
C TRP A 795 -11.79 10.19 7.50
N SER A 796 -10.99 9.97 6.45
CA SER A 796 -10.65 10.98 5.45
C SER A 796 -11.83 11.53 4.62
N ALA A 797 -13.04 10.97 4.79
CA ALA A 797 -14.25 11.36 4.07
C ALA A 797 -15.27 12.13 4.94
N VAL A 798 -15.01 12.33 6.24
CA VAL A 798 -15.88 13.11 7.13
C VAL A 798 -15.94 14.59 6.74
N THR A 799 -16.93 15.28 7.29
CA THR A 799 -17.36 16.63 6.90
C THR A 799 -17.15 17.68 8.00
N PHE A 800 -16.26 17.40 8.95
CA PHE A 800 -15.88 18.26 10.07
C PHE A 800 -14.34 18.15 10.30
N PRO A 801 -13.68 19.16 10.90
CA PRO A 801 -12.25 19.13 11.12
C PRO A 801 -11.89 18.29 12.35
N VAL A 802 -10.79 17.55 12.29
CA VAL A 802 -10.21 16.83 13.44
C VAL A 802 -8.84 17.44 13.72
N LYS A 803 -8.61 17.88 14.96
CA LYS A 803 -7.34 18.46 15.41
C LYS A 803 -6.32 17.36 15.73
N GLU A 804 -5.03 17.69 15.61
CA GLU A 804 -3.96 16.81 16.11
C GLU A 804 -3.98 16.72 17.65
N PHE A 805 -3.52 15.60 18.18
CA PHE A 805 -3.47 15.35 19.62
C PHE A 805 -2.24 16.00 20.25
N ASP A 806 -2.45 17.00 21.11
CA ASP A 806 -1.41 17.57 21.96
C ASP A 806 -1.36 16.82 23.31
N TYR A 807 -0.25 16.13 23.56
CA TYR A 807 -0.01 15.40 24.80
C TYR A 807 0.14 16.30 26.03
N LEU A 808 0.73 17.49 25.88
CA LEU A 808 0.94 18.44 26.96
C LEU A 808 -0.37 19.14 27.35
N GLU A 809 -1.18 19.53 26.36
CA GLU A 809 -2.55 20.05 26.58
C GLU A 809 -3.42 19.00 27.29
N TYR A 810 -3.36 17.73 26.84
CA TYR A 810 -4.13 16.64 27.44
C TYR A 810 -3.72 16.34 28.88
N CYS A 811 -2.42 16.27 29.19
CA CYS A 811 -1.97 16.05 30.57
C CYS A 811 -2.34 17.24 31.47
N SER A 812 -2.19 18.47 30.98
CA SER A 812 -2.52 19.67 31.76
C SER A 812 -4.01 19.75 32.11
N SER A 813 -4.88 19.44 31.15
CA SER A 813 -6.34 19.45 31.35
C SER A 813 -6.86 18.30 32.22
N THR A 814 -6.21 17.13 32.19
CA THR A 814 -6.62 15.97 33.00
C THR A 814 -6.08 16.01 34.43
N HIS A 815 -4.87 16.52 34.68
CA HIS A 815 -4.36 16.74 36.04
C HIS A 815 -5.14 17.80 36.83
N GLY A 816 -5.78 18.75 36.15
CA GLY A 816 -6.66 19.75 36.77
C GLY A 816 -8.02 19.20 37.25
N GLN A 817 -8.36 17.94 36.93
CA GLN A 817 -9.66 17.33 37.29
C GLN A 817 -9.56 16.30 38.43
N SER A 818 -8.38 16.13 39.04
CA SER A 818 -8.19 15.27 40.21
C SER A 818 -7.99 16.12 41.48
N PHE A 819 -9.08 16.69 41.98
CA PHE A 819 -9.25 17.26 43.32
C PHE A 819 -10.69 17.03 43.81
#